data_AF-A0A935KMQ2-F1
#
_entry.id   AF-A0A935KMQ2-F1
#
_cell.length_a   1.000
_cell.length_b   1.000
_cell.length_c   1.000
_cell.angle_alpha   90.00
_cell.angle_beta   90.00
_cell.angle_gamma   90.00
#
_symmetry.space_group_name_H-M   'P 1'
#
loop_
_entity.id
_entity.type
_entity.pdbx_description
1 polymer ?
#
loop_
_entity_poly.entity_id
_entity_poly.type
_entity_poly.pdbx_seq_one_letter_code
_entity_poly.pdbx_strand_id
1 'polypeptide(L)'
;MGRYRWPWRWARPRPRRRCASCPGRAKAPAAWSEIDRLQDQQQLEQASRRIEARLTQARARGDGEDQTRALIRWTQLRVALHGYETAVRWLREQRWPDELLGQTALNLYYAGALRSYAQSYAWEIGQRERVDTRGRVDLKAWTMEQLYAEAHRACAVAFGQREALGRVPTAQLAELITPNTYPVGVRPTLRDALTYLWVELLADTQGWRPEQQHALFQLDLGALLGTPPLAAGALADPAVHPLLRVAALLDELERWHHQRHEAAASLEARLERLRRLHAAFTEPSDRARLRQDLTQRLVALRGNAWWAMGMAELAELTREEDAPDSLLRARRLAEEGQRADPQGPGGRRCLAIAKAITAPAFELAAMSHDLPGRRSIGVQHRNLAALHFRAYALELRQQLAASRDYSLFPEGAALRALLEQRPTLSWTAKLPATPDHRSHWTHLTPPLTRRGYYVVTASARADYAPANNVILATNVILSGLALVSQQDRDGLELTAVSGDDSRPLPGVRVSLFRRDWQAGHRVALERRTDAQGRVRLPLSEGASYFVLAQHGDDLALDPSSVSGWSRTRQREASAALIFTDRSIYRPQQQLQWKVVAYRGRAELGRLSVAPKSRVTVTLSDANGEQVEQRQVTTNAYGTAAGAFTLPASKLLGTWTLTSSPAGAAQIRVEAYKRPTFEVALDAPARALRLNQPATLAGRARYYFGLPVTQGAVRWRVRRVPVYPWWWGFGWRAVAPAPEQVIATGTSTLDAAGRFALRFVPRADERLREQRALSYRYSVTAEVTNEGGETGTAERAFRLGFVALEAALRDEPGFLRAGQPAALTIARHDLDGTAAPGPGRYRLLALQQPKQTLAPAEWPMDPTTRGRSPGRLRHRRGPAAAALGARLRARGGATGPRRWAGAGAWRAAARRSGRGPAGATGPRGGGLPAALRDDGRLRWAFRAGARAGRGIGRHAAGAAGAALGRAGQRAGRRTRARAGALGSSGPDAGARPLPRGQAP
;
A
#
# COMPACT_ATOMS: atom_id res chain seq x y z
N MET A 1 -15.75 24.39 -17.78
CA MET A 1 -15.26 24.34 -16.38
C MET A 1 -14.00 25.17 -16.24
N GLY A 2 -14.08 26.37 -15.66
CA GLY A 2 -12.88 27.06 -15.18
C GLY A 2 -12.46 26.49 -13.82
N ARG A 3 -11.32 25.82 -13.73
CA ARG A 3 -10.70 25.55 -12.42
C ARG A 3 -10.03 26.84 -11.94
N TYR A 4 -10.68 27.57 -11.04
CA TYR A 4 -10.02 28.59 -10.23
C TYR A 4 -8.71 28.02 -9.65
N ARG A 5 -7.65 28.82 -9.62
CA ARG A 5 -6.35 28.40 -9.05
C ARG A 5 -6.34 28.77 -7.58
N TRP A 6 -6.82 27.81 -6.78
CA TRP A 6 -7.05 27.99 -5.34
C TRP A 6 -5.83 28.45 -4.52
N PRO A 7 -4.58 28.12 -4.86
CA PRO A 7 -3.43 28.81 -4.27
C PRO A 7 -2.78 29.79 -5.26
N TRP A 8 -2.23 30.87 -4.70
CA TRP A 8 -1.06 31.57 -5.24
C TRP A 8 -0.01 30.54 -5.67
N ARG A 9 0.65 30.76 -6.82
CA ARG A 9 1.68 29.82 -7.29
C ARG A 9 3.03 30.51 -7.44
N TRP A 10 4.02 29.87 -6.84
CA TRP A 10 5.42 29.90 -7.25
C TRP A 10 5.51 29.95 -8.77
N ALA A 11 6.13 31.01 -9.30
CA ALA A 11 6.13 31.32 -10.73
C ALA A 11 6.95 30.29 -11.51
N ARG A 12 6.30 29.20 -11.94
CA ARG A 12 6.92 28.21 -12.81
C ARG A 12 7.26 28.84 -14.16
N PRO A 13 8.47 28.63 -14.70
CA PRO A 13 8.75 28.99 -16.08
C PRO A 13 7.75 28.29 -17.01
N ARG A 14 7.18 29.06 -17.93
CA ARG A 14 6.29 28.58 -18.99
C ARG A 14 6.62 29.33 -20.27
N PRO A 15 6.87 28.65 -21.41
CA PRO A 15 6.98 29.34 -22.69
C PRO A 15 5.67 30.07 -22.99
N ARG A 16 5.77 31.23 -23.65
CA ARG A 16 4.62 32.11 -23.90
C ARG A 16 3.61 31.45 -24.85
N ARG A 17 2.49 30.99 -24.30
CA ARG A 17 1.23 30.94 -25.07
C ARG A 17 0.47 32.24 -24.81
N ARG A 18 0.30 33.06 -25.84
CA ARG A 18 -0.55 34.26 -25.79
C ARG A 18 -1.97 33.83 -25.39
N CYS A 19 -2.43 34.26 -24.22
CA CYS A 19 -3.81 34.10 -23.79
C CYS A 19 -4.47 35.46 -23.98
N ALA A 20 -5.23 35.62 -25.06
CA ALA A 20 -5.68 36.92 -25.57
C ALA A 20 -6.76 37.64 -24.72
N SER A 21 -7.07 37.11 -23.54
CA SER A 21 -8.20 37.53 -22.70
C SER A 21 -7.84 37.65 -21.22
N CYS A 22 -6.61 38.04 -20.90
CA CYS A 22 -6.15 38.32 -19.53
C CYS A 22 -5.95 39.82 -19.33
N PRO A 23 -6.95 40.57 -18.83
CA PRO A 23 -6.75 41.96 -18.44
C PRO A 23 -5.79 42.06 -17.24
N GLY A 24 -5.08 43.18 -17.12
CA GLY A 24 -4.28 43.50 -15.94
C GLY A 24 -2.85 42.94 -15.88
N ARG A 25 -2.27 42.44 -16.98
CA ARG A 25 -0.82 42.16 -17.02
C ARG A 25 -0.07 43.38 -17.57
N ALA A 26 0.70 44.04 -16.71
CA ALA A 26 1.52 45.19 -17.09
C ALA A 26 2.45 44.86 -18.27
N LYS A 27 2.62 45.83 -19.18
CA LYS A 27 3.56 45.75 -20.30
C LYS A 27 4.97 45.81 -19.70
N ALA A 28 5.82 44.82 -19.98
CA ALA A 28 7.20 44.81 -19.50
C ALA A 28 7.92 46.11 -19.94
N PRO A 29 8.81 46.70 -19.11
CA PRO A 29 9.53 47.92 -19.49
C PRO A 29 10.26 47.72 -20.81
N ALA A 30 10.31 48.74 -21.67
CA ALA A 30 10.81 48.62 -23.04
C ALA A 30 12.21 47.97 -23.11
N ALA A 31 13.07 48.25 -22.13
CA ALA A 31 14.43 47.71 -22.05
C ALA A 31 14.51 46.18 -21.77
N TRP A 32 13.40 45.50 -21.45
CA TRP A 32 13.34 44.03 -21.26
C TRP A 32 12.92 43.26 -22.52
N SER A 33 12.48 43.94 -23.58
CA SER A 33 11.93 43.30 -24.78
C SER A 33 12.93 42.39 -25.51
N GLU A 34 14.23 42.72 -25.44
CA GLU A 34 15.31 41.92 -26.03
C GLU A 34 15.46 40.56 -25.31
N ILE A 35 15.51 40.57 -23.97
CA ILE A 35 15.62 39.35 -23.15
C ILE A 35 14.38 38.46 -23.37
N ASP A 36 13.19 39.07 -23.40
CA ASP A 36 11.95 38.39 -23.72
C ASP A 36 11.97 37.79 -25.16
N ARG A 37 12.55 38.49 -26.16
CA ARG A 37 12.70 37.98 -27.54
C ARG A 37 13.62 36.76 -27.59
N LEU A 38 14.77 36.83 -26.92
CA LEU A 38 15.73 35.71 -26.83
C LEU A 38 15.09 34.49 -26.14
N GLN A 39 14.26 34.69 -25.12
CA GLN A 39 13.51 33.61 -24.47
C GLN A 39 12.45 32.98 -25.41
N ASP A 40 11.68 33.80 -26.14
CA ASP A 40 10.70 33.29 -27.12
C ASP A 40 11.39 32.59 -28.31
N GLN A 41 12.63 32.98 -28.66
CA GLN A 41 13.50 32.35 -29.66
C GLN A 41 14.28 31.13 -29.11
N GLN A 42 14.05 30.72 -27.86
CA GLN A 42 14.75 29.62 -27.15
C GLN A 42 16.27 29.80 -27.00
N GLN A 43 16.80 31.01 -27.20
CA GLN A 43 18.23 31.36 -27.05
C GLN A 43 18.58 31.62 -25.57
N LEU A 44 18.33 30.62 -24.72
CA LEU A 44 18.29 30.78 -23.27
C LEU A 44 19.65 31.12 -22.63
N GLU A 45 20.78 30.62 -23.16
CA GLU A 45 22.12 31.05 -22.71
C GLU A 45 22.40 32.53 -23.01
N GLN A 46 21.98 33.03 -24.18
CA GLN A 46 22.14 34.43 -24.54
C GLN A 46 21.25 35.32 -23.65
N ALA A 47 20.02 34.89 -23.38
CA ALA A 47 19.14 35.54 -22.42
C ALA A 47 19.75 35.55 -20.99
N SER A 48 20.39 34.46 -20.54
CA SER A 48 21.11 34.40 -19.25
C SER A 48 22.17 35.52 -19.16
N ARG A 49 23.09 35.56 -20.12
CA ARG A 49 24.17 36.57 -20.17
C ARG A 49 23.64 38.00 -20.24
N ARG A 50 22.53 38.22 -20.95
CA ARG A 50 21.90 39.55 -21.06
C ARG A 50 21.21 39.97 -19.75
N ILE A 51 20.66 39.04 -18.99
CA ILE A 51 20.16 39.28 -17.62
C ILE A 51 21.31 39.55 -16.65
N GLU A 52 22.43 38.83 -16.76
CA GLU A 52 23.63 39.02 -15.91
C GLU A 52 24.26 40.41 -16.13
N ALA A 53 24.45 40.82 -17.38
CA ALA A 53 24.92 42.17 -17.72
C ALA A 53 24.00 43.27 -17.16
N ARG A 54 22.68 43.03 -17.20
CA ARG A 54 21.67 43.93 -16.65
C ARG A 54 21.66 43.99 -15.13
N LEU A 55 21.87 42.87 -14.44
CA LEU A 55 22.03 42.81 -12.98
C LEU A 55 23.21 43.68 -12.51
N THR A 56 24.31 43.70 -13.25
CA THR A 56 25.46 44.58 -12.98
C THR A 56 25.10 46.06 -13.20
N GLN A 57 24.36 46.38 -14.26
CA GLN A 57 23.90 47.76 -14.53
C GLN A 57 22.90 48.27 -13.47
N ALA A 58 21.97 47.42 -13.01
CA ALA A 58 21.02 47.77 -11.96
C ALA A 58 21.75 48.05 -10.63
N ARG A 59 22.69 47.17 -10.25
CA ARG A 59 23.56 47.36 -9.08
C ARG A 59 24.36 48.67 -9.14
N ALA A 60 24.93 49.00 -10.30
CA ALA A 60 25.67 50.26 -10.50
C ALA A 60 24.79 51.52 -10.44
N ARG A 61 23.46 51.39 -10.55
CA ARG A 61 22.49 52.50 -10.48
C ARG A 61 21.75 52.58 -9.13
N GLY A 62 21.93 51.60 -8.25
CA GLY A 62 21.10 51.45 -7.05
C GLY A 62 19.65 51.02 -7.33
N ASP A 63 19.37 50.50 -8.53
CA ASP A 63 18.02 50.12 -8.97
C ASP A 63 17.62 48.75 -8.37
N GLY A 64 16.97 48.81 -7.19
CA GLY A 64 16.52 47.64 -6.45
C GLY A 64 15.48 46.81 -7.20
N GLU A 65 14.52 47.45 -7.88
CA GLU A 65 13.45 46.74 -8.60
C GLU A 65 14.03 45.96 -9.78
N ASP A 66 14.91 46.57 -10.58
CA ASP A 66 15.48 45.91 -11.75
C ASP A 66 16.57 44.89 -11.37
N GLN A 67 17.25 45.08 -10.23
CA GLN A 67 18.08 44.05 -9.58
C GLN A 67 17.23 42.85 -9.15
N THR A 68 16.12 43.08 -8.43
CA THR A 68 15.15 42.05 -8.02
C THR A 68 14.61 41.28 -9.23
N ARG A 69 14.19 42.00 -10.29
CA ARG A 69 13.70 41.43 -11.54
C ARG A 69 14.76 40.56 -12.22
N ALA A 70 16.00 41.04 -12.31
CA ALA A 70 17.10 40.29 -12.92
C ALA A 70 17.45 39.01 -12.15
N LEU A 71 17.56 39.08 -10.83
CA LEU A 71 17.78 37.91 -9.97
C LEU A 71 16.71 36.83 -10.22
N ILE A 72 15.42 37.20 -10.15
CA ILE A 72 14.31 36.26 -10.29
C ILE A 72 14.21 35.71 -11.73
N ARG A 73 14.34 36.55 -12.77
CA ARG A 73 14.29 36.10 -14.17
C ARG A 73 15.44 35.15 -14.53
N TRP A 74 16.63 35.35 -13.98
CA TRP A 74 17.77 34.44 -14.15
C TRP A 74 17.48 33.07 -13.53
N THR A 75 17.04 33.04 -12.27
CA THR A 75 16.72 31.78 -11.57
C THR A 75 15.54 31.06 -12.22
N GLN A 76 14.53 31.76 -12.74
CA GLN A 76 13.45 31.16 -13.56
C GLN A 76 14.00 30.47 -14.81
N LEU A 77 14.93 31.10 -15.53
CA LEU A 77 15.52 30.56 -16.75
C LEU A 77 16.40 29.33 -16.48
N ARG A 78 17.22 29.34 -15.44
CA ARG A 78 18.05 28.18 -15.06
C ARG A 78 17.21 27.01 -14.54
N VAL A 79 16.12 27.28 -13.82
CA VAL A 79 15.10 26.26 -13.47
C VAL A 79 14.41 25.69 -14.72
N ALA A 80 14.15 26.51 -15.75
CA ALA A 80 13.57 26.04 -17.02
C ALA A 80 14.51 25.08 -17.79
N LEU A 81 15.82 25.31 -17.67
CA LEU A 81 16.89 24.46 -18.22
C LEU A 81 17.21 23.23 -17.34
N HIS A 82 16.36 22.90 -16.36
CA HIS A 82 16.59 21.85 -15.36
C HIS A 82 17.84 22.04 -14.47
N GLY A 83 18.49 23.20 -14.49
CA GLY A 83 19.64 23.55 -13.64
C GLY A 83 19.25 23.99 -12.23
N TYR A 84 18.39 23.24 -11.54
CA TYR A 84 17.78 23.64 -10.26
C TYR A 84 18.81 23.93 -9.16
N GLU A 85 19.83 23.08 -9.03
CA GLU A 85 20.91 23.25 -8.03
C GLU A 85 21.66 24.56 -8.26
N THR A 86 22.13 24.78 -9.49
CA THR A 86 22.81 26.00 -9.93
C THR A 86 21.93 27.23 -9.70
N ALA A 87 20.63 27.12 -9.97
CA ALA A 87 19.65 28.18 -9.78
C ALA A 87 19.52 28.59 -8.30
N VAL A 88 19.36 27.62 -7.40
CA VAL A 88 19.28 27.85 -5.94
C VAL A 88 20.60 28.36 -5.37
N ARG A 89 21.72 27.73 -5.75
CA ARG A 89 23.06 28.09 -5.27
C ARG A 89 23.43 29.52 -5.67
N TRP A 90 23.31 29.86 -6.95
CA TRP A 90 23.64 31.21 -7.43
C TRP A 90 22.80 32.28 -6.73
N LEU A 91 21.48 32.06 -6.59
CA LEU A 91 20.59 33.03 -5.95
C LEU A 91 20.94 33.26 -4.48
N ARG A 92 21.37 32.20 -3.77
CA ARG A 92 21.87 32.25 -2.39
C ARG A 92 23.22 32.96 -2.26
N GLU A 93 24.05 32.91 -3.30
CA GLU A 93 25.38 33.56 -3.35
C GLU A 93 25.31 35.04 -3.79
N GLN A 94 24.19 35.52 -4.34
CA GLN A 94 24.02 36.92 -4.72
C GLN A 94 23.73 37.85 -3.53
N ARG A 95 24.31 39.06 -3.54
CA ARG A 95 23.78 40.18 -2.73
C ARG A 95 22.40 40.59 -3.26
N TRP A 96 21.41 40.59 -2.39
CA TRP A 96 20.04 41.05 -2.62
C TRP A 96 19.93 42.55 -2.26
N PRO A 97 18.94 43.30 -2.80
CA PRO A 97 18.66 44.67 -2.37
C PRO A 97 17.81 44.67 -1.09
N ASP A 98 17.94 45.73 -0.29
CA ASP A 98 17.32 45.83 1.05
C ASP A 98 15.90 46.43 1.06
N GLU A 99 15.35 46.71 -0.12
CA GLU A 99 13.97 47.16 -0.33
C GLU A 99 12.92 46.14 0.12
N LEU A 100 11.80 46.61 0.66
CA LEU A 100 10.70 45.77 1.16
C LEU A 100 10.17 44.79 0.10
N LEU A 101 9.91 45.27 -1.12
CA LEU A 101 9.31 44.47 -2.19
C LEU A 101 10.31 43.47 -2.76
N GLY A 102 11.55 43.88 -2.98
CA GLY A 102 12.65 43.02 -3.42
C GLY A 102 12.98 41.92 -2.43
N GLN A 103 13.24 42.26 -1.16
CA GLN A 103 13.45 41.23 -0.13
C GLN A 103 12.27 40.28 -0.01
N THR A 104 11.02 40.76 -0.09
CA THR A 104 9.83 39.90 -0.06
C THR A 104 9.77 38.96 -1.26
N ALA A 105 9.97 39.48 -2.47
CA ALA A 105 9.94 38.70 -3.71
C ALA A 105 11.08 37.68 -3.79
N LEU A 106 12.28 38.03 -3.33
CA LEU A 106 13.47 37.17 -3.35
C LEU A 106 13.41 36.07 -2.29
N ASN A 107 13.05 36.39 -1.04
CA ASN A 107 12.84 35.38 0.01
C ASN A 107 11.78 34.36 -0.40
N LEU A 108 10.65 34.84 -0.94
CA LEU A 108 9.63 34.00 -1.54
C LEU A 108 10.23 33.14 -2.66
N TYR A 109 10.81 33.74 -3.70
CA TYR A 109 11.28 32.98 -4.86
C TYR A 109 12.37 31.96 -4.50
N TYR A 110 13.26 32.28 -3.55
CA TYR A 110 14.27 31.36 -3.00
C TYR A 110 13.63 30.15 -2.29
N ALA A 111 12.62 30.35 -1.44
CA ALA A 111 11.86 29.26 -0.82
C ALA A 111 11.16 28.38 -1.87
N GLY A 112 10.58 28.99 -2.90
CA GLY A 112 9.97 28.28 -4.04
C GLY A 112 10.99 27.49 -4.87
N ALA A 113 12.20 28.01 -5.04
CA ALA A 113 13.30 27.36 -5.75
C ALA A 113 13.88 26.18 -4.95
N LEU A 114 14.12 26.35 -3.64
CA LEU A 114 14.52 25.29 -2.71
C LEU A 114 13.54 24.12 -2.74
N ARG A 115 12.22 24.40 -2.62
CA ARG A 115 11.17 23.38 -2.74
C ARG A 115 11.17 22.71 -4.11
N SER A 116 11.40 23.46 -5.19
CA SER A 116 11.43 22.91 -6.55
C SER A 116 12.64 21.99 -6.79
N TYR A 117 13.80 22.33 -6.23
CA TYR A 117 14.99 21.46 -6.20
C TYR A 117 14.72 20.19 -5.38
N ALA A 118 14.21 20.35 -4.16
CA ALA A 118 13.84 19.26 -3.27
C ALA A 118 12.84 18.27 -3.89
N GLN A 119 11.82 18.77 -4.60
CA GLN A 119 10.84 17.95 -5.33
C GLN A 119 11.42 17.27 -6.57
N SER A 120 12.35 17.92 -7.29
CA SER A 120 12.89 17.39 -8.55
C SER A 120 13.93 16.28 -8.33
N TYR A 121 14.72 16.36 -7.27
CA TYR A 121 15.75 15.37 -6.90
C TYR A 121 15.38 14.56 -5.65
N ALA A 122 14.07 14.43 -5.37
CA ALA A 122 13.56 13.88 -4.12
C ALA A 122 14.07 12.45 -3.79
N TRP A 123 14.37 11.64 -4.81
CA TRP A 123 14.94 10.30 -4.61
C TRP A 123 16.38 10.36 -4.10
N GLU A 124 17.23 11.16 -4.75
CA GLU A 124 18.64 11.36 -4.38
C GLU A 124 18.77 12.06 -3.02
N ILE A 125 18.00 13.13 -2.82
CA ILE A 125 17.97 13.90 -1.57
C ILE A 125 17.46 13.03 -0.41
N GLY A 126 16.56 12.08 -0.69
CA GLY A 126 16.08 11.09 0.28
C GLY A 126 17.12 10.05 0.72
N GLN A 127 18.27 9.93 0.04
CA GLN A 127 19.40 9.09 0.48
C GLN A 127 20.49 9.88 1.22
N ARG A 128 20.36 11.21 1.38
CA ARG A 128 21.39 12.04 2.00
C ARG A 128 21.30 12.00 3.52
N GLU A 129 22.36 11.52 4.16
CA GLU A 129 22.54 11.65 5.61
C GLU A 129 23.00 13.05 6.02
N ARG A 130 22.74 13.44 7.27
CA ARG A 130 23.10 14.76 7.78
C ARG A 130 24.60 14.82 8.11
N VAL A 131 25.34 15.58 7.31
CA VAL A 131 26.74 15.94 7.59
C VAL A 131 26.79 16.95 8.74
N ASP A 132 27.29 16.51 9.91
CA ASP A 132 27.43 17.36 11.10
C ASP A 132 28.86 17.92 11.16
N THR A 133 29.05 19.15 10.65
CA THR A 133 30.35 19.83 10.60
C THR A 133 30.22 21.29 11.01
N ARG A 134 31.29 21.88 11.54
CA ARG A 134 31.35 23.29 11.94
C ARG A 134 31.55 24.28 10.77
N GLY A 135 31.66 23.78 9.54
CA GLY A 135 31.91 24.57 8.32
C GLY A 135 30.64 24.85 7.50
N ARG A 136 30.78 25.58 6.39
CA ARG A 136 29.70 25.74 5.40
C ARG A 136 29.48 24.44 4.63
N VAL A 137 28.33 23.79 4.86
CA VAL A 137 27.90 22.62 4.09
C VAL A 137 27.36 23.04 2.72
N ASP A 138 27.87 22.43 1.64
CA ASP A 138 27.40 22.64 0.26
C ASP A 138 25.98 22.11 0.03
N LEU A 139 25.24 22.71 -0.90
CA LEU A 139 23.84 22.39 -1.22
C LEU A 139 23.66 20.92 -1.67
N LYS A 140 24.70 20.30 -2.24
CA LYS A 140 24.73 18.87 -2.59
C LYS A 140 24.70 17.93 -1.37
N ALA A 141 25.17 18.39 -0.21
CA ALA A 141 25.15 17.63 1.03
C ALA A 141 23.96 17.98 1.95
N TRP A 142 23.09 18.90 1.53
CA TRP A 142 21.88 19.24 2.31
C TRP A 142 20.83 18.14 2.22
N THR A 143 20.29 17.73 3.37
CA THR A 143 19.17 16.79 3.48
C THR A 143 17.83 17.46 3.14
N MET A 144 16.78 16.65 2.99
CA MET A 144 15.41 17.13 2.82
C MET A 144 14.97 18.08 3.96
N GLU A 145 15.32 17.75 5.20
CA GLU A 145 15.02 18.59 6.38
C GLU A 145 15.71 19.96 6.28
N GLN A 146 16.99 20.00 5.89
CA GLN A 146 17.75 21.26 5.77
C GLN A 146 17.21 22.17 4.64
N LEU A 147 16.84 21.58 3.49
CA LEU A 147 16.24 22.31 2.37
C LEU A 147 14.89 22.95 2.75
N TYR A 148 14.02 22.21 3.44
CA TYR A 148 12.74 22.74 3.91
C TYR A 148 12.88 23.72 5.07
N ALA A 149 13.83 23.50 6.00
CA ALA A 149 14.11 24.43 7.10
C ALA A 149 14.57 25.81 6.58
N GLU A 150 15.48 25.84 5.60
CA GLU A 150 15.90 27.10 4.95
C GLU A 150 14.76 27.75 4.16
N ALA A 151 13.94 26.97 3.44
CA ALA A 151 12.77 27.50 2.73
C ALA A 151 11.74 28.12 3.70
N HIS A 152 11.53 27.51 4.87
CA HIS A 152 10.74 28.09 5.95
C HIS A 152 11.39 29.34 6.57
N ARG A 153 12.73 29.36 6.70
CA ARG A 153 13.48 30.53 7.20
C ARG A 153 13.30 31.73 6.29
N ALA A 154 13.42 31.56 4.97
CA ALA A 154 13.21 32.64 4.01
C ALA A 154 11.77 33.18 4.08
N CYS A 155 10.76 32.31 4.15
CA CYS A 155 9.38 32.75 4.41
C CYS A 155 9.22 33.50 5.74
N ALA A 156 9.90 33.06 6.81
CA ALA A 156 9.87 33.73 8.11
C ALA A 156 10.52 35.12 8.09
N VAL A 157 11.61 35.32 7.34
CA VAL A 157 12.24 36.64 7.13
C VAL A 157 11.26 37.60 6.46
N ALA A 158 10.61 37.19 5.36
CA ALA A 158 9.57 37.99 4.72
C ALA A 158 8.37 38.26 5.66
N PHE A 159 8.01 37.29 6.51
CA PHE A 159 6.90 37.43 7.46
C PHE A 159 7.22 38.35 8.65
N GLY A 160 8.50 38.65 8.90
CA GLY A 160 8.88 39.77 9.76
C GLY A 160 8.27 41.11 9.30
N GLN A 161 8.18 41.32 7.99
CA GLN A 161 7.70 42.57 7.37
C GLN A 161 6.19 42.58 7.08
N ARG A 162 5.43 41.59 7.58
CA ARG A 162 4.00 41.37 7.25
C ARG A 162 3.07 42.56 7.51
N GLU A 163 3.41 43.44 8.45
CA GLU A 163 2.63 44.63 8.78
C GLU A 163 2.67 45.66 7.65
N ALA A 164 3.85 45.92 7.09
CA ALA A 164 4.02 46.77 5.91
C ALA A 164 3.37 46.12 4.67
N LEU A 165 3.59 44.81 4.48
CA LEU A 165 2.99 44.04 3.38
C LEU A 165 1.45 43.96 3.45
N GLY A 166 0.86 44.17 4.63
CA GLY A 166 -0.59 44.28 4.82
C GLY A 166 -1.22 45.55 4.25
N ARG A 167 -0.40 46.50 3.76
CA ARG A 167 -0.85 47.70 3.02
C ARG A 167 -0.58 47.60 1.51
N VAL A 168 0.13 46.57 1.04
CA VAL A 168 0.57 46.45 -0.36
C VAL A 168 -0.39 45.58 -1.17
N PRO A 169 -1.06 46.10 -2.22
CA PRO A 169 -1.89 45.31 -3.11
C PRO A 169 -1.08 44.28 -3.89
N THR A 170 -1.61 43.07 -4.08
CA THR A 170 -0.88 41.97 -4.75
C THR A 170 -0.51 42.25 -6.21
N ALA A 171 -1.14 43.26 -6.82
CA ALA A 171 -0.84 43.72 -8.16
C ALA A 171 0.62 44.22 -8.31
N GLN A 172 1.23 44.77 -7.24
CA GLN A 172 2.60 45.32 -7.31
C GLN A 172 3.66 44.27 -7.64
N LEU A 173 3.44 42.99 -7.30
CA LEU A 173 4.35 41.89 -7.69
C LEU A 173 3.81 41.04 -8.85
N ALA A 174 2.77 41.46 -9.58
CA ALA A 174 2.10 40.63 -10.61
C ALA A 174 2.96 40.25 -11.84
N GLU A 175 4.15 40.84 -11.99
CA GLU A 175 5.15 40.35 -12.95
C GLU A 175 5.90 39.11 -12.42
N LEU A 176 6.18 39.08 -11.11
CA LEU A 176 7.07 38.14 -10.42
C LEU A 176 6.32 36.97 -9.76
N ILE A 177 5.12 37.21 -9.21
CA ILE A 177 4.20 36.17 -8.70
C ILE A 177 3.01 36.00 -9.66
N THR A 178 2.46 34.78 -9.75
CA THR A 178 1.23 34.56 -10.55
C THR A 178 0.00 35.04 -9.78
N PRO A 179 -0.78 36.03 -10.27
CA PRO A 179 -2.00 36.49 -9.61
C PRO A 179 -2.97 35.35 -9.27
N ASN A 180 -3.61 35.44 -8.10
CA ASN A 180 -4.68 34.54 -7.73
C ASN A 180 -5.94 34.80 -8.60
N THR A 181 -6.94 33.92 -8.51
CA THR A 181 -8.20 34.04 -9.27
C THR A 181 -9.44 34.20 -8.37
N TYR A 182 -9.27 34.76 -7.16
CA TYR A 182 -10.35 35.09 -6.24
C TYR A 182 -10.92 36.48 -6.57
N PRO A 183 -12.13 36.82 -6.09
CA PRO A 183 -12.62 38.19 -6.12
C PRO A 183 -11.74 39.15 -5.31
N VAL A 184 -11.87 40.44 -5.63
CA VAL A 184 -11.29 41.54 -4.85
C VAL A 184 -11.77 41.44 -3.39
N GLY A 185 -10.88 41.74 -2.45
CA GLY A 185 -11.19 41.71 -1.01
C GLY A 185 -11.17 40.32 -0.34
N VAL A 186 -10.92 39.23 -1.08
CA VAL A 186 -10.86 37.86 -0.50
C VAL A 186 -9.43 37.42 -0.18
N ARG A 187 -8.44 37.78 -1.01
CA ARG A 187 -7.00 37.61 -0.72
C ARG A 187 -6.19 38.82 -1.26
N PRO A 188 -6.41 40.04 -0.71
CA PRO A 188 -6.05 41.30 -1.40
C PRO A 188 -4.59 41.77 -1.32
N THR A 189 -3.82 41.36 -0.30
CA THR A 189 -2.50 41.96 0.03
C THR A 189 -1.31 41.04 -0.16
N LEU A 190 -0.09 41.58 -0.21
CA LEU A 190 1.12 40.75 -0.21
C LEU A 190 1.28 39.94 1.10
N ARG A 191 0.71 40.41 2.22
CA ARG A 191 0.58 39.61 3.46
C ARG A 191 -0.23 38.34 3.21
N ASP A 192 -1.37 38.42 2.52
CA ASP A 192 -2.13 37.22 2.10
C ASP A 192 -1.24 36.28 1.28
N ALA A 193 -0.63 36.80 0.21
CA ALA A 193 0.14 36.00 -0.73
C ALA A 193 1.29 35.24 -0.03
N LEU A 194 2.03 35.94 0.83
CA LEU A 194 3.07 35.38 1.68
C LEU A 194 2.55 34.30 2.63
N THR A 195 1.51 34.61 3.42
CA THR A 195 0.95 33.64 4.39
C THR A 195 0.45 32.38 3.69
N TYR A 196 -0.30 32.51 2.60
CA TYR A 196 -0.83 31.35 1.88
C TYR A 196 0.25 30.53 1.14
N LEU A 197 1.34 31.17 0.66
CA LEU A 197 2.48 30.46 0.08
C LEU A 197 3.30 29.72 1.15
N TRP A 198 3.49 30.31 2.34
CA TRP A 198 4.14 29.64 3.46
C TRP A 198 3.27 28.49 4.02
N VAL A 199 1.95 28.66 4.07
CA VAL A 199 1.01 27.57 4.40
C VAL A 199 1.05 26.44 3.36
N GLU A 200 1.18 26.73 2.06
CA GLU A 200 1.36 25.67 1.06
C GLU A 200 2.69 24.91 1.26
N LEU A 201 3.77 25.62 1.62
CA LEU A 201 5.08 25.03 1.93
C LEU A 201 5.04 24.19 3.22
N LEU A 202 4.40 24.68 4.29
CA LEU A 202 4.24 23.96 5.56
C LEU A 202 3.27 22.76 5.45
N ALA A 203 2.35 22.78 4.50
CA ALA A 203 1.46 21.65 4.22
C ALA A 203 2.06 20.63 3.23
N ASP A 204 3.29 20.83 2.75
CA ASP A 204 3.99 19.86 1.91
C ASP A 204 4.64 18.78 2.78
N THR A 205 4.00 17.61 2.85
CA THR A 205 4.43 16.53 3.76
C THR A 205 5.80 15.95 3.39
N GLN A 206 6.36 16.25 2.21
CA GLN A 206 7.74 15.88 1.88
C GLN A 206 8.78 16.59 2.75
N GLY A 207 8.46 17.76 3.30
CA GLY A 207 9.29 18.48 4.27
C GLY A 207 9.06 18.05 5.74
N TRP A 208 8.08 17.17 6.00
CA TRP A 208 7.76 16.73 7.36
C TRP A 208 8.61 15.55 7.76
N ARG A 209 9.11 15.56 9.00
CA ARG A 209 9.83 14.44 9.58
C ARG A 209 8.88 13.27 9.88
N PRO A 210 9.35 12.00 9.85
CA PRO A 210 8.48 10.84 10.08
C PRO A 210 7.69 10.91 11.39
N GLU A 211 8.29 11.46 12.44
CA GLU A 211 7.68 11.65 13.75
C GLU A 211 6.50 12.63 13.68
N GLN A 212 6.63 13.69 12.87
CA GLN A 212 5.56 14.68 12.67
C GLN A 212 4.39 14.06 11.87
N GLN A 213 4.67 13.36 10.77
CA GLN A 213 3.63 12.66 9.99
C GLN A 213 2.85 11.64 10.83
N HIS A 214 3.51 10.94 11.76
CA HIS A 214 2.90 9.88 12.56
C HIS A 214 2.32 10.36 13.90
N ALA A 215 2.70 11.54 14.40
CA ALA A 215 2.20 12.09 15.67
C ALA A 215 0.90 12.91 15.55
N LEU A 216 0.25 12.95 14.38
CA LEU A 216 -0.98 13.73 14.15
C LEU A 216 -2.08 13.52 15.21
N PHE A 217 -2.26 12.29 15.70
CA PHE A 217 -3.24 11.95 16.74
C PHE A 217 -2.90 12.52 18.14
N GLN A 218 -1.72 13.11 18.31
CA GLN A 218 -1.23 13.71 19.56
C GLN A 218 -1.42 15.24 19.59
N LEU A 219 -1.86 15.83 18.48
CA LEU A 219 -2.17 17.26 18.38
C LEU A 219 -3.61 17.51 18.86
N ASP A 220 -3.80 18.50 19.73
CA ASP A 220 -5.17 18.91 20.07
C ASP A 220 -5.81 19.68 18.91
N LEU A 221 -6.83 19.07 18.32
CA LEU A 221 -7.66 19.67 17.29
C LEU A 221 -8.46 20.89 17.81
N GLY A 222 -8.75 20.96 19.12
CA GLY A 222 -9.36 22.12 19.76
C GLY A 222 -8.46 23.36 19.65
N ALA A 223 -7.24 23.28 20.16
CA ALA A 223 -6.21 24.32 20.05
C ALA A 223 -5.88 24.70 18.60
N LEU A 224 -5.93 23.75 17.65
CA LEU A 224 -5.73 24.02 16.22
C LEU A 224 -6.90 24.80 15.58
N LEU A 225 -8.12 24.66 16.10
CA LEU A 225 -9.31 25.41 15.65
C LEU A 225 -9.46 26.76 16.36
N GLY A 226 -9.05 26.85 17.63
CA GLY A 226 -8.86 28.11 18.37
C GLY A 226 -7.58 28.84 17.98
N THR A 227 -7.03 29.64 18.89
CA THR A 227 -5.69 30.21 18.74
C THR A 227 -4.66 29.23 19.32
N PRO A 228 -3.70 28.70 18.52
CA PRO A 228 -2.74 27.73 19.03
C PRO A 228 -1.77 28.34 20.06
N PRO A 229 -1.41 27.62 21.13
CA PRO A 229 -0.48 28.09 22.16
C PRO A 229 0.98 28.00 21.67
N LEU A 230 1.38 28.95 20.84
CA LEU A 230 2.77 29.09 20.36
C LEU A 230 3.42 30.36 20.92
N ALA A 231 4.65 30.21 21.41
CA ALA A 231 5.47 31.33 21.85
C ALA A 231 5.92 32.23 20.68
N ALA A 232 6.33 33.46 20.99
CA ALA A 232 6.95 34.36 20.01
C ALA A 232 8.17 33.68 19.34
N GLY A 233 8.31 33.85 18.02
CA GLY A 233 9.37 33.22 17.22
C GLY A 233 9.13 31.75 16.83
N ALA A 234 8.26 31.01 17.52
CA ALA A 234 8.00 29.58 17.29
C ALA A 234 7.44 29.24 15.88
N LEU A 235 7.00 30.26 15.11
CA LEU A 235 6.63 30.10 13.69
C LEU A 235 7.82 29.76 12.79
N ALA A 236 9.05 30.12 13.15
CA ALA A 236 10.25 29.80 12.38
C ALA A 236 10.83 28.42 12.74
N ASP A 237 10.63 27.97 13.97
CA ASP A 237 11.26 26.77 14.56
C ASP A 237 10.89 25.46 13.81
N PRO A 238 11.86 24.68 13.29
CA PRO A 238 11.61 23.38 12.69
C PRO A 238 11.20 22.29 13.69
N ALA A 239 11.44 22.46 15.00
CA ALA A 239 10.99 21.53 16.02
C ALA A 239 9.45 21.49 16.10
N VAL A 240 8.80 22.65 16.04
CA VAL A 240 7.34 22.81 16.11
C VAL A 240 6.64 22.11 14.94
N HIS A 241 5.56 21.40 15.24
CA HIS A 241 4.79 20.66 14.25
C HIS A 241 4.22 21.57 13.13
N PRO A 242 4.37 21.23 11.84
CA PRO A 242 3.93 22.10 10.75
C PRO A 242 2.46 22.53 10.81
N LEU A 243 1.53 21.66 11.25
CA LEU A 243 0.13 22.03 11.44
C LEU A 243 -0.12 23.08 12.55
N LEU A 244 0.68 23.12 13.62
CA LEU A 244 0.57 24.19 14.63
C LEU A 244 0.97 25.53 14.02
N ARG A 245 2.03 25.53 13.20
CA ARG A 245 2.51 26.71 12.46
C ARG A 245 1.48 27.17 11.42
N VAL A 246 0.88 26.24 10.66
CA VAL A 246 -0.22 26.53 9.72
C VAL A 246 -1.44 27.12 10.43
N ALA A 247 -1.86 26.51 11.55
CA ALA A 247 -3.00 27.00 12.31
C ALA A 247 -2.74 28.41 12.86
N ALA A 248 -1.57 28.67 13.44
CA ALA A 248 -1.22 29.98 13.99
C ALA A 248 -1.03 31.07 12.92
N LEU A 249 -0.43 30.75 11.76
CA LEU A 249 -0.33 31.68 10.62
C LEU A 249 -1.71 32.09 10.08
N LEU A 250 -2.64 31.14 10.01
CA LEU A 250 -4.00 31.41 9.55
C LEU A 250 -4.87 32.05 10.64
N ASP A 251 -4.58 31.82 11.92
CA ASP A 251 -5.22 32.52 13.05
C ASP A 251 -4.82 34.00 13.13
N GLU A 252 -3.54 34.28 12.89
CA GLU A 252 -2.99 35.64 12.85
C GLU A 252 -3.57 36.42 11.66
N LEU A 253 -3.68 35.78 10.49
CA LEU A 253 -4.32 36.37 9.31
C LEU A 253 -5.86 36.52 9.47
N GLU A 254 -6.54 35.52 10.04
CA GLU A 254 -7.99 35.55 10.32
C GLU A 254 -8.33 36.73 11.26
N ARG A 255 -7.54 36.92 12.33
CA ARG A 255 -7.68 38.04 13.26
C ARG A 255 -7.31 39.39 12.65
N TRP A 256 -6.24 39.46 11.85
CA TRP A 256 -5.85 40.68 11.11
C TRP A 256 -6.99 41.21 10.22
N HIS A 257 -7.59 40.34 9.40
CA HIS A 257 -8.73 40.73 8.56
C HIS A 257 -9.99 41.03 9.39
N HIS A 258 -10.22 40.32 10.50
CA HIS A 258 -11.37 40.58 11.39
C HIS A 258 -11.30 41.98 12.02
N GLN A 259 -10.14 42.37 12.54
CA GLN A 259 -9.87 43.72 13.09
C GLN A 259 -10.03 44.85 12.05
N ARG A 260 -9.98 44.51 10.76
CA ARG A 260 -10.15 45.43 9.62
C ARG A 260 -11.55 45.38 9.01
N HIS A 261 -12.47 44.61 9.61
CA HIS A 261 -13.81 44.30 9.09
C HIS A 261 -13.82 43.62 7.70
N GLU A 262 -12.69 43.04 7.27
CA GLU A 262 -12.50 42.34 5.99
C GLU A 262 -13.05 40.90 6.06
N ALA A 263 -14.34 40.77 6.37
CA ALA A 263 -14.98 39.49 6.71
C ALA A 263 -14.83 38.38 5.65
N ALA A 264 -14.71 38.74 4.36
CA ALA A 264 -14.49 37.79 3.28
C ALA A 264 -13.08 37.15 3.32
N ALA A 265 -12.04 37.94 3.58
CA ALA A 265 -10.66 37.45 3.72
C ALA A 265 -10.45 36.72 5.06
N SER A 266 -11.07 37.21 6.14
CA SER A 266 -11.10 36.52 7.44
C SER A 266 -11.73 35.12 7.32
N LEU A 267 -12.87 35.00 6.63
CA LEU A 267 -13.49 33.71 6.34
C LEU A 267 -12.59 32.83 5.45
N GLU A 268 -11.93 33.37 4.43
CA GLU A 268 -11.07 32.55 3.57
C GLU A 268 -9.84 32.00 4.29
N ALA A 269 -9.27 32.73 5.25
CA ALA A 269 -8.20 32.24 6.12
C ALA A 269 -8.68 31.06 7.00
N ARG A 270 -9.90 31.17 7.56
CA ARG A 270 -10.58 30.09 8.30
C ARG A 270 -10.88 28.87 7.40
N LEU A 271 -11.40 29.08 6.20
CA LEU A 271 -11.68 27.99 5.24
C LEU A 271 -10.39 27.27 4.82
N GLU A 272 -9.31 28.02 4.54
CA GLU A 272 -8.01 27.42 4.26
C GLU A 272 -7.51 26.58 5.45
N ARG A 273 -7.66 27.06 6.69
CA ARG A 273 -7.26 26.31 7.89
C ARG A 273 -8.03 25.00 7.99
N LEU A 274 -9.34 25.05 7.82
CA LEU A 274 -10.22 23.87 7.81
C LEU A 274 -9.85 22.88 6.71
N ARG A 275 -9.51 23.34 5.49
CA ARG A 275 -9.01 22.46 4.40
C ARG A 275 -7.70 21.75 4.80
N ARG A 276 -6.76 22.44 5.46
CA ARG A 276 -5.47 21.84 5.88
C ARG A 276 -5.64 20.87 7.05
N LEU A 277 -6.51 21.17 8.01
CA LEU A 277 -6.84 20.24 9.09
C LEU A 277 -7.62 19.02 8.56
N HIS A 278 -8.60 19.21 7.67
CA HIS A 278 -9.33 18.12 7.00
C HIS A 278 -8.41 17.26 6.11
N ALA A 279 -7.33 17.81 5.55
CA ALA A 279 -6.35 17.01 4.82
C ALA A 279 -5.55 16.05 5.74
N ALA A 280 -5.39 16.38 7.03
CA ALA A 280 -4.56 15.63 7.97
C ALA A 280 -5.36 14.73 8.94
N PHE A 281 -6.49 15.22 9.48
CA PHE A 281 -7.28 14.51 10.48
C PHE A 281 -8.34 13.61 9.83
N THR A 282 -8.12 12.29 9.87
CA THR A 282 -8.96 11.32 9.16
C THR A 282 -10.21 10.88 9.90
N GLU A 283 -10.17 10.85 11.23
CA GLU A 283 -11.15 10.10 12.02
C GLU A 283 -12.55 10.75 12.06
N PRO A 284 -13.64 9.97 12.08
CA PRO A 284 -15.01 10.51 12.01
C PRO A 284 -15.34 11.55 13.08
N SER A 285 -14.77 11.42 14.28
CA SER A 285 -14.87 12.39 15.38
C SER A 285 -14.27 13.76 15.03
N ASP A 286 -13.13 13.75 14.35
CA ASP A 286 -12.37 14.95 13.98
C ASP A 286 -13.11 15.67 12.86
N ARG A 287 -13.52 14.90 11.84
CA ARG A 287 -14.37 15.36 10.73
C ARG A 287 -15.64 16.04 11.22
N ALA A 288 -16.27 15.52 12.29
CA ALA A 288 -17.43 16.13 12.92
C ALA A 288 -17.10 17.47 13.60
N ARG A 289 -16.02 17.55 14.39
CA ARG A 289 -15.56 18.80 15.01
C ARG A 289 -15.22 19.88 13.97
N LEU A 290 -14.56 19.51 12.88
CA LEU A 290 -14.25 20.41 11.76
C LEU A 290 -15.51 21.00 11.11
N ARG A 291 -16.56 20.19 10.90
CA ARG A 291 -17.86 20.68 10.42
C ARG A 291 -18.56 21.58 11.43
N GLN A 292 -18.45 21.29 12.72
CA GLN A 292 -19.11 22.05 13.78
C GLN A 292 -18.55 23.47 13.90
N ASP A 293 -17.22 23.65 13.91
CA ASP A 293 -16.57 24.99 13.90
C ASP A 293 -17.02 25.81 12.69
N LEU A 294 -17.04 25.22 11.49
CA LEU A 294 -17.50 25.91 10.29
C LEU A 294 -18.99 26.27 10.36
N THR A 295 -19.84 25.34 10.81
CA THR A 295 -21.29 25.56 10.92
C THR A 295 -21.58 26.72 11.87
N GLN A 296 -20.92 26.77 13.03
CA GLN A 296 -21.09 27.83 14.02
C GLN A 296 -20.65 29.19 13.47
N ARG A 297 -19.48 29.27 12.81
CA ARG A 297 -18.97 30.52 12.22
C ARG A 297 -19.85 31.07 11.09
N LEU A 298 -20.48 30.19 10.30
CA LEU A 298 -21.34 30.62 9.19
C LEU A 298 -22.67 31.23 9.63
N VAL A 299 -23.09 31.06 10.90
CA VAL A 299 -24.29 31.76 11.42
C VAL A 299 -24.08 33.27 11.42
N ALA A 300 -22.96 33.75 11.98
CA ALA A 300 -22.65 35.16 12.13
C ALA A 300 -22.21 35.87 10.83
N LEU A 301 -21.91 35.11 9.77
CA LEU A 301 -21.41 35.63 8.49
C LEU A 301 -22.46 35.61 7.37
N ARG A 302 -23.72 35.29 7.69
CA ARG A 302 -24.81 35.18 6.71
C ARG A 302 -25.05 36.52 6.02
N GLY A 303 -25.20 36.51 4.69
CA GLY A 303 -25.32 37.71 3.86
C GLY A 303 -23.99 38.30 3.37
N ASN A 304 -22.84 37.86 3.88
CA ASN A 304 -21.54 38.23 3.29
C ASN A 304 -21.35 37.55 1.92
N ALA A 305 -20.79 38.26 0.94
CA ALA A 305 -20.56 37.73 -0.42
C ALA A 305 -19.69 36.45 -0.48
N TRP A 306 -18.81 36.21 0.51
CA TRP A 306 -18.01 34.98 0.59
C TRP A 306 -18.68 33.86 1.41
N TRP A 307 -19.81 34.11 2.06
CA TRP A 307 -20.56 33.13 2.85
C TRP A 307 -20.93 31.88 2.03
N ALA A 308 -21.33 32.07 0.78
CA ALA A 308 -21.65 30.98 -0.14
C ALA A 308 -20.44 30.08 -0.45
N MET A 309 -19.20 30.58 -0.33
CA MET A 309 -18.00 29.73 -0.41
C MET A 309 -17.85 28.84 0.83
N GLY A 310 -18.19 29.39 2.00
CA GLY A 310 -18.23 28.62 3.25
C GLY A 310 -19.30 27.53 3.24
N MET A 311 -20.50 27.85 2.72
CA MET A 311 -21.55 26.83 2.50
C MET A 311 -21.12 25.77 1.49
N ALA A 312 -20.38 26.14 0.44
CA ALA A 312 -19.81 25.19 -0.52
C ALA A 312 -18.75 24.28 0.11
N GLU A 313 -17.95 24.79 1.05
CA GLU A 313 -16.99 23.99 1.82
C GLU A 313 -17.74 23.03 2.78
N LEU A 314 -18.69 23.55 3.57
CA LEU A 314 -19.48 22.76 4.52
C LEU A 314 -20.28 21.65 3.83
N ALA A 315 -20.81 21.91 2.63
CA ALA A 315 -21.47 20.92 1.79
C ALA A 315 -20.50 19.79 1.38
N GLU A 316 -19.24 20.08 1.02
CA GLU A 316 -18.24 19.05 0.72
C GLU A 316 -17.84 18.25 1.97
N LEU A 317 -17.55 18.92 3.09
CA LEU A 317 -17.22 18.28 4.37
C LEU A 317 -18.34 17.35 4.87
N THR A 318 -19.59 17.68 4.55
CA THR A 318 -20.80 16.87 4.84
C THR A 318 -20.97 15.73 3.84
N ARG A 319 -20.70 15.97 2.54
CA ARG A 319 -20.81 14.95 1.47
C ARG A 319 -19.86 13.76 1.67
N GLU A 320 -18.77 13.96 2.42
CA GLU A 320 -17.79 12.92 2.75
C GLU A 320 -18.14 12.09 4.01
N GLU A 321 -19.31 12.30 4.65
CA GLU A 321 -19.76 11.49 5.78
C GLU A 321 -20.28 10.08 5.40
N ASP A 322 -19.88 9.06 6.18
CA ASP A 322 -20.50 7.71 6.17
C ASP A 322 -21.84 7.67 6.95
N ALA A 323 -22.65 8.72 6.82
CA ALA A 323 -24.01 8.83 7.37
C ALA A 323 -25.04 8.67 6.25
N PRO A 324 -26.10 7.84 6.39
CA PRO A 324 -27.12 7.60 5.35
C PRO A 324 -27.59 8.85 4.59
N ASP A 325 -27.90 9.91 5.33
CA ASP A 325 -28.49 11.16 4.86
C ASP A 325 -27.48 12.21 4.36
N SER A 326 -26.17 11.90 4.37
CA SER A 326 -25.09 12.86 4.14
C SER A 326 -25.22 13.61 2.81
N LEU A 327 -25.63 12.91 1.75
CA LEU A 327 -25.87 13.52 0.43
C LEU A 327 -27.08 14.47 0.43
N LEU A 328 -28.07 14.26 1.29
CA LEU A 328 -29.26 15.12 1.41
C LEU A 328 -28.95 16.39 2.19
N ARG A 329 -28.21 16.27 3.31
CA ARG A 329 -27.70 17.45 4.04
C ARG A 329 -26.75 18.27 3.17
N ALA A 330 -25.77 17.62 2.52
CA ALA A 330 -24.84 18.29 1.60
C ALA A 330 -25.56 18.99 0.43
N ARG A 331 -26.59 18.36 -0.15
CA ARG A 331 -27.41 18.97 -1.21
C ARG A 331 -28.16 20.21 -0.69
N ARG A 332 -28.84 20.13 0.46
CA ARG A 332 -29.59 21.27 1.04
C ARG A 332 -28.67 22.47 1.33
N LEU A 333 -27.50 22.23 1.93
CA LEU A 333 -26.48 23.24 2.21
C LEU A 333 -25.98 23.92 0.93
N ALA A 334 -25.74 23.14 -0.13
CA ALA A 334 -25.37 23.67 -1.43
C ALA A 334 -26.53 24.45 -2.10
N GLU A 335 -27.77 23.97 -2.03
CA GLU A 335 -28.94 24.69 -2.56
C GLU A 335 -29.23 26.00 -1.80
N GLU A 336 -28.86 26.11 -0.52
CA GLU A 336 -28.87 27.37 0.21
C GLU A 336 -27.75 28.32 -0.25
N GLY A 337 -26.49 27.85 -0.30
CA GLY A 337 -25.35 28.66 -0.76
C GLY A 337 -25.50 29.17 -2.21
N GLN A 338 -26.08 28.36 -3.10
CA GLN A 338 -26.41 28.77 -4.48
C GLN A 338 -27.55 29.80 -4.54
N ARG A 339 -28.48 29.84 -3.58
CA ARG A 339 -29.54 30.87 -3.55
C ARG A 339 -29.02 32.20 -3.02
N ALA A 340 -28.05 32.18 -2.09
CA ALA A 340 -27.44 33.39 -1.54
C ALA A 340 -26.49 34.11 -2.51
N ASP A 341 -25.77 33.39 -3.37
CA ASP A 341 -24.84 33.96 -4.37
C ASP A 341 -24.97 33.24 -5.73
N PRO A 342 -26.03 33.45 -6.53
CA PRO A 342 -26.27 32.62 -7.71
C PRO A 342 -25.22 32.69 -8.83
N GLN A 343 -24.39 33.75 -8.84
CA GLN A 343 -23.45 34.06 -9.92
C GLN A 343 -21.99 34.20 -9.48
N GLY A 344 -21.70 34.44 -8.20
CA GLY A 344 -20.34 34.48 -7.69
C GLY A 344 -19.70 33.09 -7.55
N PRO A 345 -18.43 33.02 -7.13
CA PRO A 345 -17.70 31.76 -7.07
C PRO A 345 -18.26 30.78 -6.03
N GLY A 346 -18.91 31.29 -4.97
CA GLY A 346 -19.46 30.48 -3.88
C GLY A 346 -20.66 29.66 -4.33
N GLY A 347 -21.68 30.32 -4.87
CA GLY A 347 -22.82 29.61 -5.44
C GLY A 347 -22.43 28.75 -6.64
N ARG A 348 -21.59 29.24 -7.57
CA ARG A 348 -21.14 28.42 -8.71
C ARG A 348 -20.43 27.12 -8.28
N ARG A 349 -19.77 27.09 -7.12
CA ARG A 349 -19.26 25.85 -6.49
C ARG A 349 -20.40 25.01 -5.88
N CYS A 350 -21.30 25.62 -5.11
CA CYS A 350 -22.50 24.97 -4.59
C CYS A 350 -23.36 24.28 -5.68
N LEU A 351 -23.69 24.98 -6.78
CA LEU A 351 -24.45 24.45 -7.90
C LEU A 351 -23.77 23.23 -8.54
N ALA A 352 -22.44 23.21 -8.59
CA ALA A 352 -21.67 22.05 -9.06
C ALA A 352 -21.76 20.87 -8.09
N ILE A 353 -21.76 21.11 -6.77
CA ILE A 353 -21.93 20.08 -5.73
C ILE A 353 -23.36 19.49 -5.81
N ALA A 354 -24.38 20.33 -5.84
CA ALA A 354 -25.77 19.89 -5.96
C ALA A 354 -25.99 19.06 -7.23
N LYS A 355 -25.52 19.54 -8.40
CA LYS A 355 -25.57 18.79 -9.66
C LYS A 355 -24.74 17.49 -9.65
N ALA A 356 -23.64 17.42 -8.91
CA ALA A 356 -22.84 16.20 -8.77
C ALA A 356 -23.50 15.14 -7.87
N ILE A 357 -24.31 15.58 -6.89
CA ILE A 357 -25.14 14.70 -6.06
C ILE A 357 -26.33 14.17 -6.88
N THR A 358 -27.07 15.03 -7.57
CA THR A 358 -28.26 14.65 -8.36
C THR A 358 -27.94 14.05 -9.73
N ALA A 359 -26.68 14.04 -10.18
CA ALA A 359 -26.31 13.49 -11.48
C ALA A 359 -26.71 11.99 -11.63
N PRO A 360 -27.40 11.61 -12.73
CA PRO A 360 -27.67 10.21 -13.06
C PRO A 360 -26.37 9.44 -13.23
N ALA A 361 -26.35 8.20 -12.75
CA ALA A 361 -25.26 7.27 -12.99
C ALA A 361 -25.76 5.82 -12.88
N PHE A 362 -25.27 4.95 -13.74
CA PHE A 362 -25.46 3.51 -13.63
C PHE A 362 -24.17 2.75 -13.98
N GLU A 363 -24.05 1.55 -13.44
CA GLU A 363 -23.08 0.51 -13.80
C GLU A 363 -23.84 -0.81 -14.00
N LEU A 364 -23.37 -1.66 -14.91
CA LEU A 364 -23.96 -2.98 -15.17
C LEU A 364 -23.08 -4.10 -14.61
N ALA A 365 -23.73 -5.15 -14.14
CA ALA A 365 -23.18 -6.49 -14.01
C ALA A 365 -24.22 -7.50 -14.54
N ALA A 366 -23.77 -8.66 -14.99
CA ALA A 366 -24.67 -9.78 -15.29
C ALA A 366 -24.03 -11.10 -14.87
N MET A 367 -24.88 -12.11 -14.64
CA MET A 367 -24.44 -13.49 -14.69
C MET A 367 -24.08 -13.82 -16.15
N SER A 368 -22.84 -14.24 -16.41
CA SER A 368 -22.38 -14.56 -17.77
C SER A 368 -23.00 -15.85 -18.31
N HIS A 369 -23.44 -16.74 -17.42
CA HIS A 369 -24.25 -17.92 -17.71
C HIS A 369 -25.44 -17.93 -16.76
N ASP A 370 -26.65 -18.10 -17.27
CA ASP A 370 -27.89 -18.20 -16.48
C ASP A 370 -29.00 -18.88 -17.30
N LEU A 371 -30.11 -19.22 -16.65
CA LEU A 371 -31.30 -19.75 -17.32
C LEU A 371 -32.22 -18.61 -17.81
N PRO A 372 -33.00 -18.82 -18.90
CA PRO A 372 -34.07 -17.89 -19.29
C PRO A 372 -35.02 -17.58 -18.12
N GLY A 373 -35.48 -16.33 -18.01
CA GLY A 373 -36.40 -15.87 -16.96
C GLY A 373 -35.76 -15.57 -15.59
N ARG A 374 -34.49 -15.92 -15.36
CA ARG A 374 -33.76 -15.60 -14.11
C ARG A 374 -33.40 -14.11 -14.02
N ARG A 375 -33.09 -13.62 -12.82
CA ARG A 375 -32.76 -12.19 -12.54
C ARG A 375 -31.29 -11.86 -12.85
N SER A 376 -30.89 -12.19 -14.08
CA SER A 376 -29.49 -12.27 -14.52
C SER A 376 -28.75 -10.94 -14.62
N ILE A 377 -29.46 -9.80 -14.72
CA ILE A 377 -28.85 -8.48 -14.90
C ILE A 377 -28.94 -7.68 -13.60
N GLY A 378 -27.80 -7.36 -13.00
CA GLY A 378 -27.68 -6.41 -11.90
C GLY A 378 -27.38 -5.00 -12.41
N VAL A 379 -28.24 -4.04 -12.12
CA VAL A 379 -27.99 -2.62 -12.37
C VAL A 379 -27.66 -1.93 -11.05
N GLN A 380 -26.47 -1.34 -10.94
CA GLN A 380 -26.14 -0.43 -9.84
C GLN A 380 -26.40 1.00 -10.29
N HIS A 381 -27.42 1.68 -9.77
CA HIS A 381 -27.89 2.97 -10.29
C HIS A 381 -28.19 4.01 -9.20
N ARG A 382 -28.30 5.27 -9.64
CA ARG A 382 -28.86 6.39 -8.89
C ARG A 382 -29.43 7.45 -9.82
N ASN A 383 -30.42 8.19 -9.33
CA ASN A 383 -31.04 9.34 -9.99
C ASN A 383 -31.53 9.04 -11.43
N LEU A 384 -32.01 7.81 -11.66
CA LEU A 384 -32.53 7.33 -12.93
C LEU A 384 -33.87 6.63 -12.67
N ALA A 385 -34.92 7.04 -13.38
CA ALA A 385 -36.26 6.42 -13.27
C ALA A 385 -36.42 5.19 -14.17
N ALA A 386 -35.58 5.05 -15.18
CA ALA A 386 -35.58 3.93 -16.11
C ALA A 386 -34.18 3.73 -16.73
N LEU A 387 -33.98 2.57 -17.36
CA LEU A 387 -32.85 2.28 -18.22
C LEU A 387 -33.33 1.54 -19.47
N HIS A 388 -32.85 1.96 -20.63
CA HIS A 388 -33.20 1.37 -21.92
C HIS A 388 -32.18 0.31 -22.29
N PHE A 389 -32.63 -0.80 -22.88
CA PHE A 389 -31.80 -1.96 -23.20
C PHE A 389 -31.99 -2.39 -24.66
N ARG A 390 -30.91 -2.91 -25.25
CA ARG A 390 -30.86 -3.56 -26.56
C ARG A 390 -30.02 -4.83 -26.43
N ALA A 391 -30.59 -5.98 -26.78
CA ALA A 391 -29.89 -7.26 -26.86
C ALA A 391 -29.64 -7.64 -28.32
N TYR A 392 -28.44 -8.18 -28.56
CA TYR A 392 -27.96 -8.64 -29.86
C TYR A 392 -27.57 -10.11 -29.73
N ALA A 393 -28.32 -11.01 -30.34
CA ALA A 393 -27.97 -12.43 -30.43
C ALA A 393 -26.78 -12.60 -31.39
N LEU A 394 -25.77 -13.37 -30.99
CA LEU A 394 -24.55 -13.57 -31.77
C LEU A 394 -24.09 -15.04 -31.73
N GLU A 395 -23.51 -15.50 -32.85
CA GLU A 395 -22.90 -16.82 -32.95
C GLU A 395 -21.60 -16.91 -32.14
N LEU A 396 -21.67 -17.42 -30.91
CA LEU A 396 -20.55 -17.46 -29.98
C LEU A 396 -19.32 -18.18 -30.56
N ARG A 397 -19.52 -19.29 -31.28
CA ARG A 397 -18.40 -20.04 -31.90
C ARG A 397 -17.68 -19.22 -32.98
N GLN A 398 -18.41 -18.37 -33.72
CA GLN A 398 -17.83 -17.46 -34.72
C GLN A 398 -17.13 -16.28 -34.05
N GLN A 399 -17.76 -15.65 -33.05
CA GLN A 399 -17.18 -14.57 -32.25
C GLN A 399 -15.86 -15.00 -31.58
N LEU A 400 -15.80 -16.21 -31.01
CA LEU A 400 -14.59 -16.75 -30.39
C LEU A 400 -13.46 -17.00 -31.38
N ALA A 401 -13.77 -17.47 -32.60
CA ALA A 401 -12.78 -17.68 -33.66
C ALA A 401 -12.30 -16.36 -34.30
N ALA A 402 -13.19 -15.35 -34.36
CA ALA A 402 -12.86 -14.03 -34.89
C ALA A 402 -12.03 -13.18 -33.93
N SER A 403 -12.07 -13.45 -32.61
CA SER A 403 -11.30 -12.66 -31.64
C SER A 403 -9.78 -12.86 -31.77
N ARG A 404 -9.07 -11.74 -31.68
CA ARG A 404 -7.60 -11.63 -31.66
C ARG A 404 -7.08 -10.92 -30.40
N ASP A 405 -7.98 -10.44 -29.54
CA ASP A 405 -7.63 -9.74 -28.30
C ASP A 405 -7.59 -10.74 -27.12
N TYR A 406 -7.17 -10.28 -25.94
CA TYR A 406 -7.27 -11.03 -24.68
C TYR A 406 -8.74 -11.22 -24.25
N SER A 407 -9.61 -10.26 -24.59
CA SER A 407 -11.05 -10.36 -24.41
C SER A 407 -11.70 -11.21 -25.50
N LEU A 408 -12.62 -12.08 -25.09
CA LEU A 408 -13.33 -12.99 -25.99
C LEU A 408 -14.58 -12.35 -26.62
N PHE A 409 -14.96 -11.14 -26.19
CA PHE A 409 -16.26 -10.54 -26.46
C PHE A 409 -16.15 -9.18 -27.19
N PRO A 410 -17.22 -8.68 -27.83
CA PRO A 410 -17.19 -7.41 -28.55
C PRO A 410 -16.94 -6.19 -27.66
N GLU A 411 -15.81 -5.52 -27.88
CA GLU A 411 -15.42 -4.29 -27.18
C GLU A 411 -15.02 -3.17 -28.16
N GLY A 412 -14.82 -1.95 -27.65
CA GLY A 412 -14.11 -0.87 -28.33
C GLY A 412 -14.75 -0.41 -29.65
N ALA A 413 -14.30 -0.96 -30.78
CA ALA A 413 -14.84 -0.68 -32.12
C ALA A 413 -15.93 -1.69 -32.54
N ALA A 414 -15.75 -2.97 -32.21
CA ALA A 414 -16.74 -4.01 -32.52
C ALA A 414 -18.08 -3.74 -31.82
N LEU A 415 -18.04 -3.28 -30.56
CA LEU A 415 -19.24 -2.86 -29.83
C LEU A 415 -19.94 -1.64 -30.45
N ARG A 416 -19.20 -0.73 -31.11
CA ARG A 416 -19.81 0.41 -31.82
C ARG A 416 -20.51 -0.01 -33.11
N ALA A 417 -19.84 -0.83 -33.93
CA ALA A 417 -20.45 -1.44 -35.12
C ALA A 417 -21.69 -2.30 -34.76
N LEU A 418 -21.70 -2.94 -33.57
CA LEU A 418 -22.87 -3.67 -33.08
C LEU A 418 -24.04 -2.74 -32.70
N LEU A 419 -23.76 -1.59 -32.08
CA LEU A 419 -24.80 -0.60 -31.73
C LEU A 419 -25.49 0.04 -32.96
N GLU A 420 -24.81 0.03 -34.11
CA GLU A 420 -25.32 0.47 -35.41
C GLU A 420 -26.23 -0.57 -36.09
N GLN A 421 -26.21 -1.84 -35.65
CA GLN A 421 -27.07 -2.91 -36.15
C GLN A 421 -28.48 -2.88 -35.52
N ARG A 422 -29.44 -3.51 -36.20
CA ARG A 422 -30.79 -3.74 -35.65
C ARG A 422 -30.71 -4.74 -34.48
N PRO A 423 -31.13 -4.38 -33.25
CA PRO A 423 -31.10 -5.30 -32.12
C PRO A 423 -32.15 -6.41 -32.27
N THR A 424 -31.84 -7.59 -31.73
CA THR A 424 -32.75 -8.74 -31.68
C THR A 424 -33.95 -8.47 -30.77
N LEU A 425 -33.73 -7.74 -29.68
CA LEU A 425 -34.78 -7.28 -28.76
C LEU A 425 -34.40 -5.93 -28.13
N SER A 426 -35.37 -5.05 -27.95
CA SER A 426 -35.23 -3.81 -27.19
C SER A 426 -36.29 -3.76 -26.09
N TRP A 427 -35.95 -3.28 -24.90
CA TRP A 427 -36.90 -3.05 -23.81
C TRP A 427 -36.48 -1.88 -22.92
N THR A 428 -37.37 -1.45 -22.03
CA THR A 428 -37.06 -0.44 -21.01
C THR A 428 -37.43 -1.00 -19.64
N ALA A 429 -36.50 -0.99 -18.70
CA ALA A 429 -36.76 -1.34 -17.31
C ALA A 429 -37.01 -0.06 -16.49
N LYS A 430 -38.11 -0.03 -15.72
CA LYS A 430 -38.30 0.97 -14.67
C LYS A 430 -37.35 0.66 -13.51
N LEU A 431 -36.75 1.69 -12.92
CA LEU A 431 -35.82 1.57 -11.79
C LEU A 431 -36.47 2.17 -10.52
N PRO A 432 -36.25 1.58 -9.34
CA PRO A 432 -36.70 2.17 -8.07
C PRO A 432 -36.14 3.57 -7.86
N ALA A 433 -36.93 4.48 -7.29
CA ALA A 433 -36.44 5.81 -6.94
C ALA A 433 -35.31 5.74 -5.90
N THR A 434 -34.27 6.55 -6.07
CA THR A 434 -33.13 6.66 -5.13
C THR A 434 -33.17 8.02 -4.41
N PRO A 435 -34.12 8.24 -3.47
CA PRO A 435 -34.34 9.55 -2.85
C PRO A 435 -33.17 10.03 -1.97
N ASP A 436 -32.24 9.14 -1.62
CA ASP A 436 -31.01 9.43 -0.88
C ASP A 436 -29.83 9.86 -1.77
N HIS A 437 -30.01 9.86 -3.10
CA HIS A 437 -28.97 10.10 -4.12
C HIS A 437 -27.75 9.14 -4.07
N ARG A 438 -27.86 8.01 -3.34
CA ARG A 438 -26.82 6.98 -3.26
C ARG A 438 -27.02 5.93 -4.35
N SER A 439 -25.98 5.13 -4.62
CA SER A 439 -26.05 4.05 -5.60
C SER A 439 -26.63 2.77 -5.00
N HIS A 440 -27.78 2.33 -5.50
CA HIS A 440 -28.47 1.10 -5.09
C HIS A 440 -28.35 0.02 -6.18
N TRP A 441 -28.50 -1.25 -5.79
CA TRP A 441 -28.60 -2.35 -6.74
C TRP A 441 -30.06 -2.68 -7.05
N THR A 442 -30.32 -3.09 -8.29
CA THR A 442 -31.63 -3.58 -8.74
C THR A 442 -31.38 -4.73 -9.71
N HIS A 443 -31.93 -5.90 -9.42
CA HIS A 443 -31.78 -7.09 -10.24
C HIS A 443 -32.99 -7.26 -11.16
N LEU A 444 -32.72 -7.39 -12.46
CA LEU A 444 -33.69 -7.44 -13.53
C LEU A 444 -33.64 -8.81 -14.22
N THR A 445 -34.82 -9.36 -14.51
CA THR A 445 -34.96 -10.45 -15.48
C THR A 445 -34.91 -9.85 -16.89
N PRO A 446 -33.98 -10.26 -17.78
CA PRO A 446 -34.07 -9.89 -19.19
C PRO A 446 -35.25 -10.62 -19.84
N PRO A 447 -36.05 -9.97 -20.72
CA PRO A 447 -37.16 -10.58 -21.44
C PRO A 447 -36.68 -11.48 -22.61
N LEU A 448 -35.62 -12.25 -22.39
CA LEU A 448 -34.97 -13.13 -23.36
C LEU A 448 -35.35 -14.59 -23.04
N THR A 449 -36.09 -15.23 -23.95
CA THR A 449 -36.62 -16.60 -23.77
C THR A 449 -35.84 -17.67 -24.53
N ARG A 450 -35.21 -17.31 -25.66
CA ARG A 450 -34.40 -18.24 -26.46
C ARG A 450 -33.01 -18.43 -25.85
N ARG A 451 -32.55 -19.67 -25.82
CA ARG A 451 -31.17 -20.06 -25.45
C ARG A 451 -30.16 -19.49 -26.46
N GLY A 452 -28.90 -19.37 -26.07
CA GLY A 452 -27.82 -18.82 -26.89
C GLY A 452 -27.06 -17.65 -26.25
N TYR A 453 -26.18 -17.02 -27.03
CA TYR A 453 -25.31 -15.91 -26.59
C TYR A 453 -25.85 -14.55 -27.02
N TYR A 454 -25.86 -13.60 -26.08
CA TYR A 454 -26.30 -12.23 -26.28
C TYR A 454 -25.26 -11.23 -25.75
N VAL A 455 -25.01 -10.18 -26.54
CA VAL A 455 -24.49 -8.91 -26.01
C VAL A 455 -25.68 -8.06 -25.60
N VAL A 456 -25.79 -7.75 -24.32
CA VAL A 456 -26.83 -6.87 -23.78
C VAL A 456 -26.21 -5.51 -23.49
N THR A 457 -26.71 -4.49 -24.19
CA THR A 457 -26.31 -3.09 -24.00
C THR A 457 -27.40 -2.33 -23.24
N ALA A 458 -27.02 -1.33 -22.45
CA ALA A 458 -27.98 -0.45 -21.78
C ALA A 458 -27.56 1.02 -21.86
N SER A 459 -28.54 1.92 -21.92
CA SER A 459 -28.37 3.36 -22.04
C SER A 459 -29.35 4.15 -21.18
N ALA A 460 -28.91 5.32 -20.70
CA ALA A 460 -29.75 6.29 -20.00
C ALA A 460 -30.67 7.11 -20.94
N ARG A 461 -30.53 6.97 -22.26
CA ARG A 461 -31.41 7.60 -23.27
C ARG A 461 -32.00 6.55 -24.21
N ALA A 462 -33.28 6.66 -24.53
CA ALA A 462 -33.97 5.75 -25.47
C ALA A 462 -33.35 5.78 -26.88
N ASP A 463 -32.87 6.95 -27.31
CA ASP A 463 -32.24 7.17 -28.62
C ASP A 463 -30.84 6.54 -28.76
N TYR A 464 -30.19 6.14 -27.65
CA TYR A 464 -28.78 5.72 -27.62
C TYR A 464 -27.78 6.75 -28.20
N ALA A 465 -28.15 8.03 -28.30
CA ALA A 465 -27.27 9.06 -28.83
C ALA A 465 -26.01 9.20 -27.94
N PRO A 466 -24.79 9.27 -28.49
CA PRO A 466 -23.55 9.23 -27.69
C PRO A 466 -23.28 10.54 -26.91
N ALA A 467 -23.89 11.65 -27.32
CA ALA A 467 -23.70 12.95 -26.68
C ALA A 467 -24.41 13.02 -25.30
N ASN A 468 -23.65 13.39 -24.27
CA ASN A 468 -24.11 13.50 -22.87
C ASN A 468 -24.80 12.22 -22.35
N ASN A 469 -24.33 11.05 -22.78
CA ASN A 469 -24.91 9.75 -22.46
C ASN A 469 -23.86 8.79 -21.89
N VAL A 470 -24.33 7.73 -21.23
CA VAL A 470 -23.54 6.56 -20.86
C VAL A 470 -24.20 5.35 -21.50
N ILE A 471 -23.42 4.58 -22.25
CA ILE A 471 -23.83 3.30 -22.85
C ILE A 471 -22.84 2.26 -22.33
N LEU A 472 -23.36 1.21 -21.70
CA LEU A 472 -22.58 0.08 -21.20
C LEU A 472 -23.04 -1.21 -21.88
N ALA A 473 -22.16 -2.21 -21.91
CA ALA A 473 -22.47 -3.53 -22.45
C ALA A 473 -22.06 -4.63 -21.48
N THR A 474 -22.74 -5.77 -21.57
CA THR A 474 -22.43 -6.98 -20.82
C THR A 474 -22.77 -8.21 -21.66
N ASN A 475 -22.21 -9.36 -21.29
CA ASN A 475 -22.31 -10.61 -22.04
C ASN A 475 -23.14 -11.60 -21.24
N VAL A 476 -24.18 -12.17 -21.87
CA VAL A 476 -25.11 -13.11 -21.24
C VAL A 476 -25.26 -14.33 -22.15
N ILE A 477 -25.03 -15.51 -21.61
CA ILE A 477 -25.26 -16.79 -22.28
C ILE A 477 -26.43 -17.47 -21.56
N LEU A 478 -27.57 -17.60 -22.24
CA LEU A 478 -28.77 -18.22 -21.71
C LEU A 478 -28.75 -19.71 -22.07
N SER A 479 -28.62 -20.57 -21.06
CA SER A 479 -28.25 -21.96 -21.25
C SER A 479 -28.62 -22.82 -20.04
N GLY A 480 -29.11 -24.03 -20.29
CA GLY A 480 -29.30 -25.08 -19.30
C GLY A 480 -28.11 -26.04 -19.17
N LEU A 481 -26.98 -25.74 -19.82
CA LEU A 481 -25.73 -26.52 -19.72
C LEU A 481 -24.74 -25.82 -18.78
N ALA A 482 -24.25 -26.57 -17.79
CA ALA A 482 -23.17 -26.15 -16.89
C ALA A 482 -21.94 -27.06 -17.04
N LEU A 483 -20.76 -26.52 -16.73
CA LEU A 483 -19.48 -27.24 -16.75
C LEU A 483 -18.81 -27.19 -15.37
N VAL A 484 -18.38 -28.34 -14.89
CA VAL A 484 -17.47 -28.48 -13.75
C VAL A 484 -16.09 -28.86 -14.28
N SER A 485 -15.07 -28.05 -14.01
CA SER A 485 -13.71 -28.21 -14.53
C SER A 485 -12.71 -28.64 -13.45
N GLN A 486 -11.96 -29.72 -13.70
CA GLN A 486 -10.88 -30.18 -12.84
C GLN A 486 -9.61 -30.43 -13.68
N GLN A 487 -8.52 -29.72 -13.37
CA GLN A 487 -7.22 -29.97 -14.00
C GLN A 487 -6.35 -30.87 -13.12
N ASP A 488 -5.64 -31.82 -13.74
CA ASP A 488 -4.66 -32.68 -13.07
C ASP A 488 -3.34 -32.80 -13.87
N ARG A 489 -2.58 -33.89 -13.65
CA ARG A 489 -1.27 -34.15 -14.30
C ARG A 489 -1.38 -34.70 -15.73
N ASP A 490 -2.52 -35.28 -16.10
CA ASP A 490 -2.73 -35.88 -17.41
C ASP A 490 -3.40 -34.90 -18.38
N GLY A 491 -4.31 -34.05 -17.88
CA GLY A 491 -4.99 -33.04 -18.68
C GLY A 491 -6.05 -32.23 -17.91
N LEU A 492 -7.07 -31.79 -18.64
CA LEU A 492 -8.27 -31.16 -18.11
C LEU A 492 -9.43 -32.17 -18.19
N GLU A 493 -10.04 -32.50 -17.06
CA GLU A 493 -11.32 -33.19 -17.01
C GLU A 493 -12.46 -32.17 -16.87
N LEU A 494 -13.55 -32.44 -17.56
CA LEU A 494 -14.76 -31.63 -17.56
C LEU A 494 -15.96 -32.54 -17.33
N THR A 495 -16.85 -32.18 -16.43
CA THR A 495 -18.19 -32.79 -16.32
C THR A 495 -19.23 -31.80 -16.81
N ALA A 496 -19.98 -32.18 -17.85
CA ALA A 496 -21.15 -31.47 -18.33
C ALA A 496 -22.39 -31.94 -17.55
N VAL A 497 -23.12 -31.00 -16.97
CA VAL A 497 -24.35 -31.26 -16.22
C VAL A 497 -25.46 -30.30 -16.63
N SER A 498 -26.71 -30.66 -16.39
CA SER A 498 -27.83 -29.73 -16.50
C SER A 498 -27.79 -28.70 -15.36
N GLY A 499 -27.99 -27.43 -15.69
CA GLY A 499 -28.06 -26.34 -14.70
C GLY A 499 -29.31 -26.35 -13.81
N ASP A 500 -30.34 -27.13 -14.16
CA ASP A 500 -31.60 -27.22 -13.43
C ASP A 500 -31.56 -28.26 -12.29
N ASP A 501 -31.03 -29.46 -12.57
CA ASP A 501 -31.08 -30.63 -11.67
C ASP A 501 -29.70 -31.26 -11.39
N SER A 502 -28.62 -30.71 -11.96
CA SER A 502 -27.24 -31.25 -11.89
C SER A 502 -27.05 -32.66 -12.46
N ARG A 503 -28.00 -33.21 -13.24
CA ARG A 503 -27.81 -34.53 -13.88
C ARG A 503 -26.70 -34.46 -14.94
N PRO A 504 -25.86 -35.50 -15.10
CA PRO A 504 -24.85 -35.53 -16.16
C PRO A 504 -25.46 -35.54 -17.56
N LEU A 505 -24.80 -34.87 -18.51
CA LEU A 505 -25.25 -34.76 -19.90
C LEU A 505 -24.28 -35.47 -20.87
N PRO A 506 -24.66 -36.63 -21.45
CA PRO A 506 -23.84 -37.36 -22.40
C PRO A 506 -23.86 -36.72 -23.80
N GLY A 507 -22.86 -37.02 -24.64
CA GLY A 507 -22.83 -36.60 -26.03
C GLY A 507 -22.59 -35.11 -26.30
N VAL A 508 -22.49 -34.27 -25.26
CA VAL A 508 -22.22 -32.83 -25.33
C VAL A 508 -20.91 -32.59 -26.09
N ARG A 509 -20.95 -31.75 -27.13
CA ARG A 509 -19.76 -31.37 -27.91
C ARG A 509 -18.90 -30.45 -27.06
N VAL A 510 -17.62 -30.76 -26.88
CA VAL A 510 -16.67 -29.94 -26.12
C VAL A 510 -15.46 -29.63 -26.99
N SER A 511 -15.29 -28.34 -27.31
CA SER A 511 -14.23 -27.77 -28.14
C SER A 511 -13.19 -27.08 -27.26
N LEU A 512 -11.97 -27.62 -27.24
CA LEU A 512 -10.80 -27.01 -26.61
C LEU A 512 -10.18 -25.99 -27.57
N PHE A 513 -10.30 -24.70 -27.27
CA PHE A 513 -9.66 -23.63 -28.05
C PHE A 513 -8.28 -23.32 -27.51
N ARG A 514 -7.26 -23.23 -28.38
CA ARG A 514 -5.94 -22.68 -28.05
C ARG A 514 -6.00 -21.15 -28.16
N ARG A 515 -5.57 -20.45 -27.11
CA ARG A 515 -5.37 -18.99 -27.15
C ARG A 515 -4.20 -18.66 -28.06
N ASP A 516 -4.46 -17.81 -29.05
CA ASP A 516 -3.49 -17.27 -29.99
C ASP A 516 -3.96 -15.86 -30.37
N TRP A 517 -3.16 -14.85 -30.01
CA TRP A 517 -3.48 -13.42 -30.18
C TRP A 517 -2.82 -12.83 -31.43
N GLN A 518 -2.01 -13.62 -32.15
CA GLN A 518 -1.39 -13.20 -33.42
C GLN A 518 -2.21 -13.72 -34.60
N ALA A 519 -2.59 -15.01 -34.55
CA ALA A 519 -3.37 -15.66 -35.61
C ALA A 519 -4.90 -15.64 -35.38
N GLY A 520 -5.34 -15.38 -34.15
CA GLY A 520 -6.74 -15.59 -33.73
C GLY A 520 -6.96 -16.97 -33.11
N HIS A 521 -7.98 -17.10 -32.26
CA HIS A 521 -8.19 -18.31 -31.47
C HIS A 521 -8.73 -19.46 -32.31
N ARG A 522 -8.22 -20.68 -32.09
CA ARG A 522 -8.55 -21.87 -32.91
C ARG A 522 -8.85 -23.10 -32.06
N VAL A 523 -9.79 -23.93 -32.52
CA VAL A 523 -10.04 -25.25 -31.92
C VAL A 523 -8.80 -26.13 -32.12
N ALA A 524 -8.26 -26.65 -31.03
CA ALA A 524 -7.12 -27.57 -31.01
C ALA A 524 -7.54 -29.03 -30.86
N LEU A 525 -8.71 -29.28 -30.25
CA LEU A 525 -9.33 -30.58 -30.10
C LEU A 525 -10.84 -30.41 -29.92
N GLU A 526 -11.64 -31.32 -30.46
CA GLU A 526 -13.06 -31.45 -30.15
C GLU A 526 -13.35 -32.90 -29.74
N ARG A 527 -14.17 -33.09 -28.70
CA ARG A 527 -14.60 -34.40 -28.18
C ARG A 527 -16.07 -34.34 -27.77
N ARG A 528 -16.67 -35.49 -27.42
CA ARG A 528 -17.98 -35.58 -26.78
C ARG A 528 -17.87 -36.14 -25.36
N THR A 529 -18.86 -35.87 -24.52
CA THR A 529 -18.96 -36.43 -23.17
C THR A 529 -19.47 -37.88 -23.15
N ASP A 530 -18.99 -38.64 -22.17
CA ASP A 530 -19.39 -40.02 -21.90
C ASP A 530 -20.78 -40.14 -21.23
N ALA A 531 -21.20 -41.37 -20.92
CA ALA A 531 -22.49 -41.66 -20.27
C ALA A 531 -22.63 -41.06 -18.86
N GLN A 532 -21.55 -40.59 -18.24
CA GLN A 532 -21.54 -39.86 -16.97
C GLN A 532 -21.23 -38.37 -17.17
N GLY A 533 -21.45 -37.84 -18.38
CA GLY A 533 -21.27 -36.45 -18.73
C GLY A 533 -19.82 -35.96 -18.73
N ARG A 534 -18.81 -36.85 -18.63
CA ARG A 534 -17.41 -36.45 -18.52
C ARG A 534 -16.68 -36.47 -19.86
N VAL A 535 -15.68 -35.61 -19.99
CA VAL A 535 -14.69 -35.68 -21.06
C VAL A 535 -13.32 -35.25 -20.55
N ARG A 536 -12.28 -35.99 -20.94
CA ARG A 536 -10.87 -35.69 -20.60
C ARG A 536 -10.15 -35.16 -21.84
N LEU A 537 -9.51 -34.01 -21.70
CA LEU A 537 -8.85 -33.25 -22.76
C LEU A 537 -7.34 -33.14 -22.46
N PRO A 538 -6.46 -33.76 -23.27
CA PRO A 538 -5.02 -33.60 -23.10
C PRO A 538 -4.60 -32.16 -23.43
N LEU A 539 -3.77 -31.57 -22.56
CA LEU A 539 -3.22 -30.23 -22.74
C LEU A 539 -1.76 -30.32 -23.19
N SER A 540 -1.37 -29.55 -24.20
CA SER A 540 0.03 -29.46 -24.62
C SER A 540 0.82 -28.51 -23.72
N GLU A 541 2.05 -28.89 -23.41
CA GLU A 541 3.01 -28.07 -22.66
C GLU A 541 3.26 -26.73 -23.35
N GLY A 542 3.35 -25.65 -22.56
CA GLY A 542 3.60 -24.29 -23.05
C GLY A 542 2.45 -23.64 -23.83
N ALA A 543 1.30 -24.31 -23.98
CA ALA A 543 0.11 -23.76 -24.60
C ALA A 543 -0.97 -23.39 -23.55
N SER A 544 -1.69 -22.30 -23.83
CA SER A 544 -2.85 -21.82 -23.06
C SER A 544 -4.13 -22.10 -23.85
N TYR A 545 -5.18 -22.51 -23.14
CA TYR A 545 -6.45 -22.93 -23.69
C TYR A 545 -7.64 -22.33 -22.93
N PHE A 546 -8.81 -22.37 -23.57
CA PHE A 546 -10.13 -22.15 -22.96
C PHE A 546 -11.13 -23.14 -23.59
N VAL A 547 -12.34 -23.26 -23.04
CA VAL A 547 -13.28 -24.34 -23.42
C VAL A 547 -14.66 -23.79 -23.78
N LEU A 548 -15.19 -24.22 -24.92
CA LEU A 548 -16.61 -24.10 -25.25
C LEU A 548 -17.24 -25.50 -25.27
N ALA A 549 -18.35 -25.68 -24.56
CA ALA A 549 -19.24 -26.83 -24.69
C ALA A 549 -20.58 -26.41 -25.32
N GLN A 550 -21.16 -27.31 -26.12
CA GLN A 550 -22.41 -27.10 -26.86
C GLN A 550 -23.28 -28.37 -26.84
N HIS A 551 -24.58 -28.20 -26.62
CA HIS A 551 -25.58 -29.27 -26.70
C HIS A 551 -26.87 -28.73 -27.34
N GLY A 552 -27.00 -28.85 -28.66
CA GLY A 552 -28.01 -28.10 -29.42
C GLY A 552 -27.75 -26.58 -29.29
N ASP A 553 -28.76 -25.86 -28.83
CA ASP A 553 -28.71 -24.41 -28.58
C ASP A 553 -28.07 -24.06 -27.21
N ASP A 554 -27.86 -25.05 -26.33
CA ASP A 554 -27.18 -24.81 -25.05
C ASP A 554 -25.69 -24.61 -25.25
N LEU A 555 -25.14 -23.60 -24.55
CA LEU A 555 -23.75 -23.18 -24.61
C LEU A 555 -23.18 -22.99 -23.21
N ALA A 556 -21.99 -23.51 -22.96
CA ALA A 556 -21.21 -23.22 -21.76
C ALA A 556 -19.79 -22.86 -22.15
N LEU A 557 -19.29 -21.72 -21.67
CA LEU A 557 -17.95 -21.22 -21.96
C LEU A 557 -17.20 -21.14 -20.64
N ASP A 558 -16.10 -21.90 -20.51
CA ASP A 558 -15.08 -21.54 -19.54
C ASP A 558 -14.04 -20.64 -20.24
N PRO A 559 -14.03 -19.32 -19.96
CA PRO A 559 -13.04 -18.40 -20.52
C PRO A 559 -11.69 -18.47 -19.79
N SER A 560 -11.56 -19.27 -18.72
CA SER A 560 -10.33 -19.38 -17.94
C SER A 560 -9.16 -19.88 -18.81
N SER A 561 -7.94 -19.46 -18.46
CA SER A 561 -6.73 -19.88 -19.17
C SER A 561 -6.16 -21.14 -18.53
N VAL A 562 -6.58 -22.31 -19.03
CA VAL A 562 -6.00 -23.60 -18.62
C VAL A 562 -4.72 -23.85 -19.43
N SER A 563 -3.60 -24.13 -18.76
CA SER A 563 -2.31 -24.37 -19.44
C SER A 563 -1.76 -25.77 -19.18
N GLY A 564 -1.18 -26.40 -20.21
CA GLY A 564 -0.49 -27.68 -20.04
C GLY A 564 0.78 -27.53 -19.20
N TRP A 565 0.79 -28.18 -18.03
CA TRP A 565 1.96 -28.22 -17.14
C TRP A 565 3.09 -29.05 -17.77
N SER A 566 4.33 -28.70 -17.43
CA SER A 566 5.50 -29.40 -17.98
C SER A 566 5.52 -30.85 -17.52
N ARG A 567 5.58 -31.79 -18.48
CA ARG A 567 5.70 -33.22 -18.19
C ARG A 567 7.15 -33.59 -17.90
N THR A 568 7.69 -33.03 -16.82
CA THR A 568 8.74 -33.70 -16.06
C THR A 568 8.18 -35.02 -15.52
N ARG A 569 8.31 -36.09 -16.31
CA ARG A 569 8.33 -37.46 -15.78
C ARG A 569 9.42 -37.45 -14.72
N GLN A 570 9.02 -37.38 -13.44
CA GLN A 570 9.92 -37.40 -12.30
C GLN A 570 10.61 -38.78 -12.26
N ARG A 571 11.73 -38.86 -12.99
CA ARG A 571 12.71 -39.94 -12.89
C ARG A 571 13.27 -39.94 -11.47
N GLU A 572 13.90 -41.04 -11.08
CA GLU A 572 14.66 -41.06 -9.83
C GLU A 572 15.71 -39.95 -9.88
N ALA A 573 15.55 -38.94 -9.04
CA ALA A 573 16.32 -37.71 -9.09
C ALA A 573 17.51 -37.82 -8.14
N SER A 574 18.73 -37.79 -8.69
CA SER A 574 19.95 -37.64 -7.90
C SER A 574 20.16 -36.16 -7.59
N ALA A 575 20.27 -35.84 -6.30
CA ALA A 575 20.45 -34.49 -5.77
C ALA A 575 21.40 -34.53 -4.57
N ALA A 576 21.75 -33.37 -4.03
CA ALA A 576 22.67 -33.27 -2.91
C ALA A 576 22.39 -32.08 -1.99
N LEU A 577 22.68 -32.25 -0.70
CA LEU A 577 22.73 -31.17 0.28
C LEU A 577 24.19 -30.75 0.48
N ILE A 578 24.48 -29.46 0.39
CA ILE A 578 25.81 -28.89 0.65
C ILE A 578 25.78 -28.15 1.99
N PHE A 579 26.73 -28.45 2.85
CA PHE A 579 26.96 -27.79 4.14
C PHE A 579 28.36 -27.17 4.15
N THR A 580 28.53 -26.05 4.83
CA THR A 580 29.82 -25.36 5.03
C THR A 580 30.12 -25.19 6.51
N ASP A 581 31.38 -25.04 6.92
CA ASP A 581 31.72 -24.86 8.35
C ASP A 581 31.26 -23.49 8.91
N ARG A 582 31.09 -22.48 8.04
CA ARG A 582 30.59 -21.14 8.34
C ARG A 582 29.68 -20.63 7.23
N SER A 583 28.90 -19.59 7.53
CA SER A 583 28.14 -18.81 6.53
C SER A 583 28.90 -17.56 6.04
N ILE A 584 30.01 -17.19 6.69
CA ILE A 584 30.83 -16.02 6.37
C ILE A 584 32.33 -16.34 6.49
N TYR A 585 33.10 -15.84 5.54
CA TYR A 585 34.55 -16.01 5.42
C TYR A 585 35.20 -14.67 5.03
N ARG A 586 36.51 -14.58 5.25
CA ARG A 586 37.37 -13.55 4.63
C ARG A 586 38.06 -14.11 3.39
N PRO A 587 38.57 -13.27 2.47
CA PRO A 587 39.55 -13.70 1.47
C PRO A 587 40.74 -14.45 2.12
N GLN A 588 41.40 -15.31 1.35
CA GLN A 588 42.47 -16.24 1.76
C GLN A 588 42.07 -17.30 2.81
N GLN A 589 40.84 -17.31 3.32
CA GLN A 589 40.39 -18.37 4.22
C GLN A 589 40.05 -19.67 3.45
N GLN A 590 40.31 -20.80 4.11
CA GLN A 590 39.87 -22.10 3.66
C GLN A 590 38.38 -22.27 3.96
N LEU A 591 37.59 -22.41 2.91
CA LEU A 591 36.17 -22.76 2.92
C LEU A 591 36.05 -24.29 3.02
N GLN A 592 35.65 -24.81 4.18
CA GLN A 592 35.41 -26.25 4.36
C GLN A 592 33.96 -26.58 4.04
N TRP A 593 33.74 -27.67 3.30
CA TRP A 593 32.42 -28.11 2.86
C TRP A 593 32.22 -29.62 2.99
N LYS A 594 30.96 -30.02 3.19
CA LYS A 594 30.50 -31.40 3.23
C LYS A 594 29.24 -31.55 2.39
N VAL A 595 29.20 -32.58 1.55
CA VAL A 595 28.05 -32.90 0.70
C VAL A 595 27.42 -34.21 1.15
N VAL A 596 26.08 -34.27 1.11
CA VAL A 596 25.27 -35.49 1.29
C VAL A 596 24.49 -35.71 0.00
N ALA A 597 24.92 -36.67 -0.83
CA ALA A 597 24.24 -37.04 -2.05
C ALA A 597 23.15 -38.09 -1.78
N TYR A 598 22.00 -37.93 -2.43
CA TYR A 598 20.84 -38.79 -2.30
C TYR A 598 20.14 -38.96 -3.66
N ARG A 599 19.36 -40.03 -3.78
CA ARG A 599 18.54 -40.33 -4.95
C ARG A 599 17.16 -40.81 -4.54
N GLY A 600 16.14 -40.49 -5.33
CA GLY A 600 14.78 -40.97 -5.07
C GLY A 600 13.67 -40.15 -5.70
N ARG A 601 12.52 -40.16 -5.03
CA ARG A 601 11.28 -39.42 -5.35
C ARG A 601 10.75 -38.76 -4.07
N ALA A 602 11.04 -37.47 -3.92
CA ALA A 602 10.66 -36.69 -2.74
C ALA A 602 9.13 -36.59 -2.59
N GLU A 603 8.40 -36.53 -3.70
CA GLU A 603 6.94 -36.48 -3.75
C GLU A 603 6.24 -37.78 -3.31
N LEU A 604 7.00 -38.87 -3.16
CA LEU A 604 6.54 -40.15 -2.61
C LEU A 604 7.14 -40.45 -1.22
N GLY A 605 7.95 -39.53 -0.66
CA GLY A 605 8.73 -39.77 0.55
C GLY A 605 9.83 -40.83 0.41
N ARG A 606 10.14 -41.27 -0.81
CA ARG A 606 11.08 -42.38 -1.10
C ARG A 606 12.45 -41.82 -1.47
N LEU A 607 13.27 -41.52 -0.48
CA LEU A 607 14.65 -41.05 -0.65
C LEU A 607 15.64 -42.06 -0.07
N SER A 608 16.79 -42.22 -0.74
CA SER A 608 17.91 -43.07 -0.31
C SER A 608 19.22 -42.31 -0.46
N VAL A 609 20.21 -42.57 0.40
CA VAL A 609 21.56 -42.03 0.21
C VAL A 609 22.21 -42.63 -1.04
N ALA A 610 23.09 -41.88 -1.70
CA ALA A 610 23.79 -42.31 -2.90
C ALA A 610 25.27 -42.64 -2.58
N PRO A 611 25.59 -43.84 -2.06
CA PRO A 611 26.96 -44.21 -1.72
C PRO A 611 27.83 -44.45 -2.97
N LYS A 612 29.16 -44.42 -2.79
CA LYS A 612 30.18 -44.64 -3.85
C LYS A 612 29.98 -43.83 -5.14
N SER A 613 29.19 -42.76 -5.08
CA SER A 613 28.80 -41.93 -6.21
C SER A 613 29.80 -40.79 -6.41
N ARG A 614 30.13 -40.49 -7.67
CA ARG A 614 30.94 -39.31 -8.01
C ARG A 614 30.08 -38.06 -7.85
N VAL A 615 30.62 -37.08 -7.13
CA VAL A 615 30.05 -35.75 -6.90
C VAL A 615 31.08 -34.72 -7.30
N THR A 616 30.72 -33.81 -8.19
CA THR A 616 31.55 -32.65 -8.51
C THR A 616 30.96 -31.43 -7.82
N VAL A 617 31.77 -30.72 -7.02
CA VAL A 617 31.41 -29.46 -6.37
C VAL A 617 32.14 -28.32 -7.07
N THR A 618 31.43 -27.24 -7.37
CA THR A 618 31.95 -26.03 -8.02
C THR A 618 31.69 -24.83 -7.12
N LEU A 619 32.71 -24.00 -6.90
CA LEU A 619 32.62 -22.69 -6.25
C LEU A 619 32.55 -21.59 -7.30
N SER A 620 31.55 -20.72 -7.21
CA SER A 620 31.42 -19.50 -8.00
C SER A 620 31.45 -18.25 -7.13
N ASP A 621 32.03 -17.17 -7.65
CA ASP A 621 32.09 -15.87 -6.98
C ASP A 621 30.79 -15.06 -7.05
N ALA A 622 30.83 -13.83 -6.53
CA ALA A 622 29.68 -12.92 -6.49
C ALA A 622 29.18 -12.46 -7.88
N ASN A 623 29.95 -12.65 -8.95
CA ASN A 623 29.51 -12.42 -10.34
C ASN A 623 28.96 -13.71 -10.99
N GLY A 624 29.04 -14.85 -10.30
CA GLY A 624 28.70 -16.17 -10.83
C GLY A 624 29.85 -16.86 -11.58
N GLU A 625 31.04 -16.25 -11.66
CA GLU A 625 32.19 -16.83 -12.35
C GLU A 625 32.73 -18.04 -11.57
N GLN A 626 33.02 -19.15 -12.24
CA GLN A 626 33.59 -20.35 -11.61
C GLN A 626 35.03 -20.07 -11.15
N VAL A 627 35.27 -20.16 -9.84
CA VAL A 627 36.59 -19.93 -9.22
C VAL A 627 37.36 -21.24 -9.04
N GLU A 628 36.69 -22.28 -8.53
CA GLU A 628 37.36 -23.57 -8.27
C GLU A 628 36.37 -24.74 -8.38
N GLN A 629 36.88 -25.92 -8.73
CA GLN A 629 36.09 -27.14 -8.86
C GLN A 629 36.84 -28.34 -8.24
N ARG A 630 36.10 -29.26 -7.63
CA ARG A 630 36.62 -30.51 -7.04
C ARG A 630 35.66 -31.65 -7.32
N GLN A 631 36.17 -32.75 -7.85
CA GLN A 631 35.45 -34.02 -7.92
C GLN A 631 35.85 -34.91 -6.74
N VAL A 632 34.85 -35.49 -6.07
CA VAL A 632 34.99 -36.37 -4.90
C VAL A 632 34.04 -37.57 -5.04
N THR A 633 34.32 -38.65 -4.31
CA THR A 633 33.47 -39.84 -4.27
C THR A 633 32.88 -40.00 -2.87
N THR A 634 31.58 -40.24 -2.78
CA THR A 634 30.89 -40.39 -1.49
C THR A 634 31.21 -41.72 -0.79
N ASN A 635 31.30 -41.69 0.53
CA ASN A 635 31.40 -42.89 1.38
C ASN A 635 30.10 -43.71 1.43
N ALA A 636 30.07 -44.76 2.25
CA ALA A 636 28.91 -45.66 2.43
C ALA A 636 27.62 -44.96 2.91
N TYR A 637 27.73 -43.77 3.51
CA TYR A 637 26.59 -42.96 3.96
C TYR A 637 26.14 -41.92 2.93
N GLY A 638 26.64 -41.99 1.68
CA GLY A 638 26.37 -41.01 0.64
C GLY A 638 27.01 -39.64 0.89
N THR A 639 28.04 -39.56 1.74
CA THR A 639 28.67 -38.27 2.12
C THR A 639 30.09 -38.13 1.58
N ALA A 640 30.45 -36.92 1.18
CA ALA A 640 31.81 -36.53 0.80
C ALA A 640 32.15 -35.17 1.46
N ALA A 641 33.44 -34.84 1.58
CA ALA A 641 33.89 -33.57 2.12
C ALA A 641 35.14 -33.07 1.38
N GLY A 642 35.41 -31.78 1.49
CA GLY A 642 36.55 -31.13 0.87
C GLY A 642 36.69 -29.68 1.32
N ALA A 643 37.58 -28.96 0.64
CA ALA A 643 37.78 -27.54 0.88
C ALA A 643 38.15 -26.80 -0.42
N PHE A 644 37.93 -25.49 -0.41
CA PHE A 644 38.41 -24.52 -1.39
C PHE A 644 39.18 -23.41 -0.68
N THR A 645 40.09 -22.72 -1.37
CA THR A 645 40.80 -21.56 -0.82
C THR A 645 40.32 -20.28 -1.50
N LEU A 646 39.75 -19.36 -0.74
CA LEU A 646 39.16 -18.13 -1.31
C LEU A 646 40.27 -17.18 -1.81
N PRO A 647 40.33 -16.81 -3.11
CA PRO A 647 41.37 -15.93 -3.62
C PRO A 647 41.26 -14.49 -3.08
N ALA A 648 42.39 -13.80 -2.97
CA ALA A 648 42.46 -12.43 -2.45
C ALA A 648 41.91 -11.35 -3.41
N SER A 649 41.93 -11.62 -4.72
CA SER A 649 41.69 -10.66 -5.81
C SER A 649 40.26 -10.67 -6.38
N LYS A 650 39.33 -11.44 -5.78
CA LYS A 650 37.95 -11.58 -6.24
C LYS A 650 36.96 -10.73 -5.43
N LEU A 651 35.81 -10.44 -6.02
CA LEU A 651 34.80 -9.53 -5.48
C LEU A 651 34.19 -10.04 -4.16
N LEU A 652 34.10 -9.15 -3.17
CA LEU A 652 33.39 -9.40 -1.92
C LEU A 652 31.87 -9.46 -2.16
N GLY A 653 31.16 -10.34 -1.44
CA GLY A 653 29.71 -10.50 -1.59
C GLY A 653 29.21 -11.91 -1.31
N THR A 654 28.09 -12.28 -1.94
CA THR A 654 27.50 -13.62 -1.80
C THR A 654 28.07 -14.57 -2.85
N TRP A 655 28.82 -15.57 -2.42
CA TRP A 655 29.41 -16.61 -3.26
C TRP A 655 28.55 -17.87 -3.18
N THR A 656 28.58 -18.71 -4.21
CA THR A 656 27.71 -19.89 -4.33
C THR A 656 28.53 -21.16 -4.55
N LEU A 657 28.30 -22.18 -3.73
CA LEU A 657 28.72 -23.55 -4.00
C LEU A 657 27.57 -24.23 -4.74
N THR A 658 27.87 -24.96 -5.81
CA THR A 658 26.94 -25.84 -6.52
C THR A 658 27.51 -27.24 -6.63
N SER A 659 26.66 -28.25 -6.86
CA SER A 659 27.11 -29.62 -7.11
C SER A 659 26.36 -30.30 -8.25
N SER A 660 27.03 -31.29 -8.84
CA SER A 660 26.43 -32.37 -9.62
C SER A 660 26.72 -33.69 -8.90
N PRO A 661 25.71 -34.46 -8.42
CA PRO A 661 24.27 -34.23 -8.56
C PRO A 661 23.76 -32.95 -7.89
N ALA A 662 22.59 -32.48 -8.35
CA ALA A 662 22.10 -31.12 -8.13
C ALA A 662 21.98 -30.75 -6.64
N GLY A 663 22.75 -29.74 -6.23
CA GLY A 663 22.76 -29.17 -4.89
C GLY A 663 23.37 -27.77 -4.88
N ALA A 664 23.06 -26.97 -3.87
CA ALA A 664 23.60 -25.61 -3.72
C ALA A 664 23.71 -25.18 -2.26
N ALA A 665 24.67 -24.29 -1.98
CA ALA A 665 24.78 -23.52 -0.74
C ALA A 665 25.35 -22.12 -1.03
N GLN A 666 25.05 -21.15 -0.17
CA GLN A 666 25.55 -19.77 -0.29
C GLN A 666 26.38 -19.39 0.95
N ILE A 667 27.43 -18.61 0.72
CA ILE A 667 28.30 -18.03 1.75
C ILE A 667 28.54 -16.55 1.47
N ARG A 668 28.97 -15.81 2.49
CA ARG A 668 29.46 -14.43 2.34
C ARG A 668 30.97 -14.39 2.41
N VAL A 669 31.59 -13.65 1.49
CA VAL A 669 33.03 -13.34 1.51
C VAL A 669 33.16 -11.84 1.72
N GLU A 670 33.58 -11.42 2.91
CA GLU A 670 33.53 -10.02 3.37
C GLU A 670 34.79 -9.64 4.15
N ALA A 671 35.17 -8.36 4.12
CA ALA A 671 36.30 -7.80 4.89
C ALA A 671 35.97 -7.60 6.39
N TYR A 672 35.31 -8.60 7.00
CA TYR A 672 34.68 -8.49 8.31
C TYR A 672 35.71 -8.51 9.46
N LYS A 673 35.85 -7.42 10.20
CA LYS A 673 36.50 -7.40 11.53
C LYS A 673 35.65 -8.24 12.49
N ARG A 674 36.28 -9.14 13.28
CA ARG A 674 35.57 -9.80 14.38
C ARG A 674 35.23 -8.73 15.42
N PRO A 675 33.97 -8.60 15.89
CA PRO A 675 33.64 -7.67 16.94
C PRO A 675 34.31 -8.12 18.25
N THR A 676 34.67 -7.15 19.07
CA THR A 676 35.33 -7.34 20.36
C THR A 676 34.33 -7.46 21.51
N PHE A 677 33.11 -6.94 21.32
CA PHE A 677 32.01 -7.01 22.29
C PHE A 677 30.67 -7.46 21.70
N GLU A 678 29.80 -7.97 22.57
CA GLU A 678 28.37 -8.17 22.34
C GLU A 678 27.57 -6.98 22.90
N VAL A 679 26.39 -6.74 22.30
CA VAL A 679 25.33 -5.90 22.86
C VAL A 679 24.06 -6.75 22.90
N ALA A 680 23.32 -6.69 24.01
CA ALA A 680 22.02 -7.35 24.12
C ALA A 680 21.00 -6.44 24.81
N LEU A 681 19.73 -6.60 24.42
CA LEU A 681 18.56 -5.99 25.07
C LEU A 681 17.83 -7.07 25.86
N ASP A 682 17.71 -6.86 27.16
CA ASP A 682 17.12 -7.84 28.09
C ASP A 682 15.61 -7.99 27.89
N ALA A 683 15.00 -8.97 28.54
CA ALA A 683 13.54 -9.10 28.56
C ALA A 683 12.92 -7.98 29.43
N PRO A 684 11.78 -7.36 29.03
CA PRO A 684 11.15 -6.33 29.82
C PRO A 684 10.63 -6.92 31.14
N ALA A 685 11.10 -6.41 32.28
CA ALA A 685 10.79 -6.94 33.62
C ALA A 685 9.31 -6.82 34.03
N ARG A 686 8.50 -6.12 33.24
CA ARG A 686 7.03 -6.06 33.32
C ARG A 686 6.47 -6.06 31.90
N ALA A 687 5.33 -6.72 31.69
CA ALA A 687 4.66 -6.73 30.39
C ALA A 687 4.36 -5.29 29.92
N LEU A 688 4.88 -4.94 28.74
CA LEU A 688 4.73 -3.62 28.15
C LEU A 688 3.28 -3.37 27.72
N ARG A 689 2.85 -2.11 27.69
CA ARG A 689 1.48 -1.70 27.33
C ARG A 689 1.50 -0.49 26.41
N LEU A 690 0.53 -0.39 25.51
CA LEU A 690 0.30 0.82 24.73
C LEU A 690 0.04 2.01 25.67
N ASN A 691 0.51 3.19 25.27
CA ASN A 691 0.30 4.47 25.96
C ASN A 691 0.74 4.53 27.44
N GLN A 692 1.62 3.62 27.88
CA GLN A 692 2.20 3.59 29.23
C GLN A 692 3.74 3.75 29.18
N PRO A 693 4.38 4.35 30.20
CA PRO A 693 5.85 4.40 30.27
C PRO A 693 6.48 3.00 30.30
N ALA A 694 7.49 2.81 29.45
CA ALA A 694 8.25 1.59 29.29
C ALA A 694 9.74 1.85 29.55
N THR A 695 10.36 0.96 30.33
CA THR A 695 11.82 0.91 30.50
C THR A 695 12.32 -0.44 30.02
N LEU A 696 13.24 -0.44 29.06
CA LEU A 696 13.96 -1.63 28.60
C LEU A 696 15.41 -1.53 29.08
N ALA A 697 15.96 -2.64 29.59
CA ALA A 697 17.36 -2.73 29.97
C ALA A 697 18.19 -3.32 28.82
N GLY A 698 19.46 -2.95 28.77
CA GLY A 698 20.44 -3.53 27.87
C GLY A 698 21.82 -3.63 28.53
N ARG A 699 22.70 -4.39 27.90
CA ARG A 699 24.05 -4.73 28.36
C ARG A 699 25.04 -4.78 27.20
N ALA A 700 26.24 -4.25 27.41
CA ALA A 700 27.37 -4.32 26.49
C ALA A 700 28.56 -4.98 27.22
N ARG A 701 29.13 -6.03 26.62
CA ARG A 701 30.20 -6.84 27.23
C ARG A 701 31.21 -7.30 26.20
N TYR A 702 32.48 -7.15 26.50
CA TYR A 702 33.56 -7.75 25.71
C TYR A 702 33.43 -9.28 25.70
N TYR A 703 33.78 -9.94 24.59
CA TYR A 703 33.67 -11.41 24.48
C TYR A 703 34.60 -12.18 25.45
N PHE A 704 35.60 -11.50 26.03
CA PHE A 704 36.42 -12.02 27.13
C PHE A 704 35.80 -11.80 28.53
N GLY A 705 34.57 -11.31 28.61
CA GLY A 705 33.72 -11.32 29.81
C GLY A 705 33.55 -9.98 30.54
N LEU A 706 34.47 -9.02 30.36
CA LEU A 706 34.39 -7.72 31.04
C LEU A 706 33.28 -6.81 30.48
N PRO A 707 32.66 -5.94 31.30
CA PRO A 707 31.72 -4.94 30.82
C PRO A 707 32.41 -3.89 29.92
N VAL A 708 31.67 -3.33 28.97
CA VAL A 708 32.07 -2.09 28.29
C VAL A 708 31.68 -0.93 29.21
N THR A 709 32.65 -0.28 29.87
CA THR A 709 32.39 0.75 30.88
C THR A 709 32.31 2.16 30.32
N GLN A 710 32.94 2.41 29.16
CA GLN A 710 32.87 3.69 28.45
C GLN A 710 32.32 3.50 27.04
N GLY A 711 31.31 4.30 26.70
CA GLY A 711 30.67 4.26 25.40
C GLY A 711 29.38 5.06 25.33
N ALA A 712 29.00 5.44 24.11
CA ALA A 712 27.75 6.14 23.82
C ALA A 712 26.70 5.15 23.31
N VAL A 713 25.51 5.14 23.92
CA VAL A 713 24.37 4.38 23.41
C VAL A 713 23.46 5.33 22.64
N ARG A 714 23.15 4.99 21.39
CA ARG A 714 22.08 5.59 20.57
C ARG A 714 20.97 4.56 20.41
N TRP A 715 19.71 4.97 20.49
CA TRP A 715 18.60 4.03 20.34
C TRP A 715 17.40 4.62 19.60
N ARG A 716 16.63 3.72 18.98
CA ARG A 716 15.46 4.03 18.15
C ARG A 716 14.37 3.00 18.37
N VAL A 717 13.14 3.47 18.57
CA VAL A 717 11.94 2.65 18.67
C VAL A 717 11.11 2.86 17.41
N ARG A 718 10.96 1.78 16.64
CA ARG A 718 10.17 1.67 15.41
C ARG A 718 8.85 0.94 15.68
N ARG A 719 7.83 1.14 14.85
CA ARG A 719 6.51 0.50 14.95
C ARG A 719 5.88 0.24 13.59
N VAL A 720 5.30 -0.95 13.42
CA VAL A 720 4.45 -1.32 12.27
C VAL A 720 3.13 -1.91 12.79
N PRO A 721 1.94 -1.45 12.34
CA PRO A 721 0.67 -2.09 12.70
C PRO A 721 0.56 -3.50 12.11
N VAL A 722 0.14 -4.44 12.95
CA VAL A 722 -0.15 -5.83 12.61
C VAL A 722 -1.66 -6.00 12.59
N TYR A 723 -2.20 -6.05 11.37
CA TYR A 723 -3.62 -6.25 11.09
C TYR A 723 -3.98 -7.75 11.10
N PRO A 724 -5.18 -8.14 11.56
CA PRO A 724 -5.65 -9.52 11.49
C PRO A 724 -5.70 -10.05 10.06
N TRP A 725 -5.30 -11.32 9.86
CA TRP A 725 -5.28 -11.94 8.53
C TRP A 725 -6.65 -11.95 7.86
N TRP A 726 -7.74 -12.11 8.64
CA TRP A 726 -9.11 -12.10 8.12
C TRP A 726 -9.58 -10.71 7.64
N TRP A 727 -8.89 -9.61 8.00
CA TRP A 727 -9.15 -8.30 7.38
C TRP A 727 -8.68 -8.26 5.92
N GLY A 728 -7.66 -9.05 5.57
CA GLY A 728 -7.16 -9.24 4.20
C GLY A 728 -7.94 -10.24 3.35
N PHE A 729 -8.88 -11.00 3.95
CA PHE A 729 -9.80 -11.87 3.20
C PHE A 729 -10.90 -11.08 2.46
N GLY A 730 -11.09 -9.80 2.83
CA GLY A 730 -11.86 -8.83 2.05
C GLY A 730 -10.97 -7.98 1.14
N TRP A 731 -11.56 -7.31 0.15
CA TRP A 731 -10.91 -6.52 -0.91
C TRP A 731 -10.03 -5.34 -0.44
N ARG A 732 -9.85 -5.13 0.86
CA ARG A 732 -8.73 -4.38 1.41
C ARG A 732 -7.58 -5.35 1.67
N ALA A 733 -6.74 -5.54 0.64
CA ALA A 733 -5.33 -5.73 0.93
C ALA A 733 -4.88 -4.51 1.74
N VAL A 734 -4.75 -4.67 3.07
CA VAL A 734 -4.34 -3.57 3.93
C VAL A 734 -2.88 -3.32 3.60
N ALA A 735 -2.62 -2.23 2.86
CA ALA A 735 -1.28 -1.91 2.42
C ALA A 735 -0.33 -1.92 3.63
N PRO A 736 0.85 -2.56 3.53
CA PRO A 736 1.79 -2.61 4.64
C PRO A 736 2.11 -1.18 5.05
N ALA A 737 1.60 -0.78 6.21
CA ALA A 737 1.71 0.61 6.64
C ALA A 737 3.20 0.95 6.88
N PRO A 738 3.62 2.18 6.53
CA PRO A 738 5.02 2.56 6.68
C PRO A 738 5.46 2.41 8.14
N GLU A 739 6.72 2.04 8.31
CA GLU A 739 7.32 1.97 9.64
C GLU A 739 7.37 3.37 10.27
N GLN A 740 7.01 3.43 11.55
CA GLN A 740 6.85 4.68 12.30
C GLN A 740 7.89 4.74 13.41
N VAL A 741 8.73 5.77 13.41
CA VAL A 741 9.57 6.07 14.58
C VAL A 741 8.66 6.64 15.68
N ILE A 742 8.74 6.04 16.87
CA ILE A 742 7.93 6.37 18.05
C ILE A 742 8.76 7.11 19.10
N ALA A 743 10.05 6.78 19.20
CA ALA A 743 11.01 7.47 20.05
C ALA A 743 12.44 7.26 19.53
N THR A 744 13.29 8.24 19.78
CA THR A 744 14.76 8.17 19.66
C THR A 744 15.37 8.73 20.93
N GLY A 745 16.61 8.36 21.22
CA GLY A 745 17.34 8.94 22.33
C GLY A 745 18.78 8.44 22.42
N THR A 746 19.46 8.94 23.43
CA THR A 746 20.77 8.47 23.86
C THR A 746 20.72 8.00 25.30
N SER A 747 21.63 7.10 25.65
CA SER A 747 21.89 6.66 27.03
C SER A 747 23.40 6.52 27.22
N THR A 748 23.86 6.59 28.47
CA THR A 748 25.23 6.20 28.84
C THR A 748 25.25 4.75 29.32
N LEU A 749 26.44 4.16 29.32
CA LEU A 749 26.73 2.90 30.02
C LEU A 749 27.02 3.18 31.50
N ASP A 750 26.68 2.24 32.38
CA ASP A 750 27.16 2.21 33.77
C ASP A 750 28.46 1.39 33.91
N ALA A 751 29.07 1.40 35.10
CA ALA A 751 30.29 0.64 35.38
C ALA A 751 30.13 -0.89 35.29
N ALA A 752 28.91 -1.41 35.20
CA ALA A 752 28.60 -2.82 34.94
C ALA A 752 28.25 -3.10 33.45
N GLY A 753 28.46 -2.11 32.57
CA GLY A 753 28.18 -2.16 31.14
C GLY A 753 26.70 -2.22 30.80
N ARG A 754 25.82 -1.78 31.71
CA ARG A 754 24.37 -1.75 31.50
C ARG A 754 23.92 -0.37 31.03
N PHE A 755 22.78 -0.35 30.35
CA PHE A 755 22.08 0.88 29.95
C PHE A 755 20.56 0.69 30.05
N ALA A 756 19.83 1.80 30.13
CA ALA A 756 18.36 1.81 30.15
C ALA A 756 17.81 2.70 29.04
N LEU A 757 16.76 2.22 28.38
CA LEU A 757 16.00 2.94 27.36
C LEU A 757 14.63 3.26 27.94
N ARG A 758 14.23 4.53 27.97
CA ARG A 758 12.94 4.99 28.49
C ARG A 758 12.10 5.58 27.37
N PHE A 759 10.94 5.01 27.11
CA PHE A 759 10.03 5.44 26.04
C PHE A 759 8.56 5.19 26.41
N VAL A 760 7.63 5.64 25.57
CA VAL A 760 6.21 5.29 25.67
C VAL A 760 5.83 4.59 24.36
N PRO A 761 5.26 3.37 24.37
CA PRO A 761 4.73 2.73 23.16
C PRO A 761 3.43 3.43 22.73
N ARG A 762 3.54 4.64 22.15
CA ARG A 762 2.38 5.47 21.80
C ARG A 762 1.54 4.82 20.71
N ALA A 763 0.21 4.92 20.85
CA ALA A 763 -0.79 4.50 19.88
C ALA A 763 -2.04 5.38 19.95
N ASP A 764 -2.85 5.38 18.90
CA ASP A 764 -4.07 6.19 18.83
C ASP A 764 -5.20 5.52 19.62
N GLU A 765 -5.50 6.04 20.81
CA GLU A 765 -6.49 5.51 21.73
C GLU A 765 -7.91 5.45 21.12
N ARG A 766 -8.19 6.24 20.07
CA ARG A 766 -9.48 6.21 19.36
C ARG A 766 -9.70 4.89 18.61
N LEU A 767 -8.63 4.14 18.35
CA LEU A 767 -8.68 2.83 17.70
C LEU A 767 -8.93 1.67 18.70
N ARG A 768 -9.10 1.95 20.00
CA ARG A 768 -9.25 0.94 21.07
C ARG A 768 -10.38 -0.08 20.86
N GLU A 769 -11.48 0.32 20.22
CA GLU A 769 -12.58 -0.61 19.88
C GLU A 769 -12.20 -1.60 18.76
N GLN A 770 -11.15 -1.32 17.99
CA GLN A 770 -10.55 -2.27 17.05
C GLN A 770 -9.68 -3.27 17.82
N ARG A 771 -10.27 -4.06 18.72
CA ARG A 771 -9.56 -4.93 19.68
C ARG A 771 -8.56 -5.93 19.09
N ALA A 772 -8.73 -6.27 17.80
CA ALA A 772 -7.82 -7.15 17.06
C ALA A 772 -6.66 -6.41 16.36
N LEU A 773 -6.63 -5.07 16.39
CA LEU A 773 -5.50 -4.28 15.93
C LEU A 773 -4.36 -4.38 16.95
N SER A 774 -3.18 -4.70 16.45
CA SER A 774 -1.93 -4.78 17.21
C SER A 774 -0.82 -4.06 16.47
N TYR A 775 0.34 -3.92 17.10
CA TYR A 775 1.51 -3.23 16.57
C TYR A 775 2.77 -4.02 16.95
N ARG A 776 3.58 -4.38 15.96
CA ARG A 776 4.95 -4.83 16.21
C ARG A 776 5.82 -3.60 16.43
N TYR A 777 6.38 -3.48 17.62
CA TYR A 777 7.45 -2.54 17.91
C TYR A 777 8.80 -3.23 17.69
N SER A 778 9.80 -2.47 17.27
CA SER A 778 11.20 -2.88 17.24
C SER A 778 12.02 -1.81 17.96
N VAL A 779 12.89 -2.24 18.88
CA VAL A 779 13.80 -1.37 19.61
C VAL A 779 15.22 -1.73 19.17
N THR A 780 15.88 -0.80 18.49
CA THR A 780 17.29 -0.91 18.10
C THR A 780 18.15 -0.09 19.06
N ALA A 781 19.25 -0.67 19.53
CA ALA A 781 20.27 0.02 20.32
C ALA A 781 21.65 -0.17 19.67
N GLU A 782 22.30 0.93 19.36
CA GLU A 782 23.65 1.05 18.83
C GLU A 782 24.56 1.51 19.98
N VAL A 783 25.62 0.77 20.29
CA VAL A 783 26.57 1.09 21.37
C VAL A 783 27.96 1.23 20.77
N THR A 784 28.53 2.44 20.81
CA THR A 784 29.90 2.72 20.38
C THR A 784 30.83 2.72 21.58
N ASN A 785 31.87 1.89 21.58
CA ASN A 785 32.86 1.83 22.67
C ASN A 785 33.98 2.88 22.52
N GLU A 786 34.87 2.94 23.51
CA GLU A 786 36.07 3.80 23.53
C GLU A 786 36.99 3.66 22.30
N GLY A 787 37.03 2.48 21.68
CA GLY A 787 37.79 2.19 20.45
C GLY A 787 37.07 2.55 19.14
N GLY A 788 35.91 3.24 19.20
CA GLY A 788 35.10 3.62 18.04
C GLY A 788 34.36 2.46 17.37
N GLU A 789 34.44 1.24 17.91
CA GLU A 789 33.72 0.08 17.41
C GLU A 789 32.26 0.14 17.88
N THR A 790 31.32 -0.09 16.97
CA THR A 790 29.87 0.01 17.27
C THR A 790 29.19 -1.34 17.16
N GLY A 791 28.69 -1.85 18.28
CA GLY A 791 27.82 -3.03 18.35
C GLY A 791 26.35 -2.63 18.25
N THR A 792 25.50 -3.49 17.70
CA THR A 792 24.06 -3.23 17.56
C THR A 792 23.25 -4.40 18.11
N ALA A 793 22.19 -4.10 18.86
CA ALA A 793 21.17 -5.05 19.30
C ALA A 793 19.77 -4.61 18.84
N GLU A 794 18.93 -5.57 18.45
CA GLU A 794 17.52 -5.34 18.17
C GLU A 794 16.65 -6.25 19.06
N ARG A 795 15.55 -5.72 19.60
CA ARG A 795 14.50 -6.51 20.23
C ARG A 795 13.12 -6.05 19.75
N ALA A 796 12.35 -6.96 19.18
CA ALA A 796 10.97 -6.74 18.79
C ALA A 796 9.99 -7.35 19.81
N PHE A 797 8.79 -6.76 19.89
CA PHE A 797 7.66 -7.23 20.70
C PHE A 797 6.35 -6.68 20.13
N ARG A 798 5.23 -7.36 20.36
CA ARG A 798 3.91 -7.04 19.79
C ARG A 798 2.96 -6.56 20.87
N LEU A 799 2.40 -5.36 20.72
CA LEU A 799 1.46 -4.74 21.67
C LEU A 799 0.12 -4.43 20.99
N GLY A 800 -0.98 -4.60 21.69
CA GLY A 800 -2.33 -4.29 21.21
C GLY A 800 -3.19 -3.69 22.32
N PHE A 801 -4.44 -3.37 21.98
CA PHE A 801 -5.45 -2.99 22.97
C PHE A 801 -5.95 -4.18 23.80
N VAL A 802 -5.65 -5.41 23.35
CA VAL A 802 -5.68 -6.65 24.14
C VAL A 802 -4.24 -7.13 24.39
N ALA A 803 -4.01 -7.83 25.50
CA ALA A 803 -2.69 -8.36 25.88
C ALA A 803 -2.54 -9.88 25.66
N LEU A 804 -3.60 -10.56 25.22
CA LEU A 804 -3.68 -12.01 25.12
C LEU A 804 -4.41 -12.42 23.84
N GLU A 805 -3.96 -13.49 23.22
CA GLU A 805 -4.61 -14.16 22.09
C GLU A 805 -4.84 -15.65 22.39
N ALA A 806 -5.83 -16.21 21.69
CA ALA A 806 -6.13 -17.64 21.71
C ALA A 806 -6.26 -18.11 20.26
N ALA A 807 -5.52 -19.15 19.90
CA ALA A 807 -5.52 -19.72 18.55
C ALA A 807 -5.67 -21.24 18.60
N LEU A 808 -6.27 -21.80 17.55
CA LEU A 808 -6.17 -23.23 17.27
C LEU A 808 -4.71 -23.56 16.89
N ARG A 809 -4.24 -24.71 17.35
CA ARG A 809 -2.99 -25.35 16.95
C ARG A 809 -3.31 -26.68 16.28
N ASP A 810 -2.51 -27.02 15.28
CA ASP A 810 -2.54 -28.30 14.58
C ASP A 810 -3.92 -28.62 13.97
N GLU A 811 -4.61 -27.58 13.47
CA GLU A 811 -5.97 -27.65 12.96
C GLU A 811 -6.08 -28.60 11.75
N PRO A 812 -6.81 -29.71 11.85
CA PRO A 812 -7.05 -30.61 10.72
C PRO A 812 -8.09 -29.99 9.79
N GLY A 813 -7.64 -29.34 8.72
CA GLY A 813 -8.50 -28.60 7.78
C GLY A 813 -9.62 -29.42 7.12
N PHE A 814 -9.58 -30.75 7.21
CA PHE A 814 -10.72 -31.63 7.00
C PHE A 814 -10.78 -32.70 8.09
N LEU A 815 -11.99 -32.99 8.57
CA LEU A 815 -12.28 -34.07 9.52
C LEU A 815 -13.14 -35.15 8.87
N ARG A 816 -12.97 -36.40 9.31
CA ARG A 816 -13.80 -37.54 8.88
C ARG A 816 -15.07 -37.62 9.74
N ALA A 817 -16.22 -37.70 9.09
CA ALA A 817 -17.50 -37.86 9.78
C ALA A 817 -17.50 -39.13 10.67
N GLY A 818 -18.07 -39.01 11.87
CA GLY A 818 -18.16 -40.12 12.84
C GLY A 818 -16.85 -40.52 13.53
N GLN A 819 -15.69 -39.92 13.20
CA GLN A 819 -14.42 -40.26 13.84
C GLN A 819 -14.04 -39.23 14.93
N PRO A 820 -13.54 -39.66 16.10
CA PRO A 820 -13.05 -38.76 17.14
C PRO A 820 -11.93 -37.85 16.62
N ALA A 821 -11.96 -36.58 17.03
CA ALA A 821 -10.97 -35.57 16.66
C ALA A 821 -10.61 -34.71 17.88
N ALA A 822 -9.33 -34.32 17.98
CA ALA A 822 -8.85 -33.39 18.98
C ALA A 822 -8.56 -32.02 18.34
N LEU A 823 -8.80 -30.95 19.09
CA LEU A 823 -8.48 -29.57 18.71
C LEU A 823 -7.75 -28.90 19.87
N THR A 824 -6.52 -28.42 19.63
CA THR A 824 -5.70 -27.78 20.66
C THR A 824 -5.92 -26.26 20.62
N ILE A 825 -6.40 -25.66 21.71
CA ILE A 825 -6.53 -24.19 21.83
C ILE A 825 -5.39 -23.67 22.70
N ALA A 826 -4.46 -22.91 22.11
CA ALA A 826 -3.32 -22.32 22.81
C ALA A 826 -3.58 -20.86 23.19
N ARG A 827 -3.62 -20.55 24.49
CA ARG A 827 -3.70 -19.19 25.03
C ARG A 827 -2.29 -18.64 25.29
N HIS A 828 -1.99 -17.48 24.71
CA HIS A 828 -0.66 -16.87 24.73
C HIS A 828 -0.74 -15.34 24.84
N ASP A 829 0.38 -14.70 25.17
CA ASP A 829 0.56 -13.27 24.90
C ASP A 829 0.74 -13.03 23.38
N LEU A 830 0.84 -11.76 22.97
CA LEU A 830 0.95 -11.41 21.55
C LEU A 830 2.30 -11.78 20.91
N ASP A 831 3.32 -12.12 21.71
CA ASP A 831 4.65 -12.55 21.27
C ASP A 831 4.79 -14.09 21.21
N GLY A 832 3.79 -14.83 21.69
CA GLY A 832 3.71 -16.29 21.63
C GLY A 832 3.99 -17.01 22.95
N THR A 833 4.28 -16.29 24.04
CA THR A 833 4.53 -16.90 25.35
C THR A 833 3.25 -17.50 25.91
N ALA A 834 3.31 -18.75 26.39
CA ALA A 834 2.14 -19.40 26.98
C ALA A 834 1.63 -18.63 28.21
N ALA A 835 0.36 -18.24 28.19
CA ALA A 835 -0.24 -17.35 29.19
C ALA A 835 -1.42 -18.03 29.89
N PRO A 836 -1.21 -18.73 31.01
CA PRO A 836 -2.23 -19.55 31.66
C PRO A 836 -3.43 -18.72 32.17
N GLY A 837 -4.57 -19.39 32.34
CA GLY A 837 -5.80 -18.81 32.90
C GLY A 837 -7.07 -19.32 32.20
N PRO A 838 -8.26 -18.95 32.72
CA PRO A 838 -9.53 -19.46 32.21
C PRO A 838 -9.85 -18.99 30.78
N GLY A 839 -10.70 -19.75 30.10
CA GLY A 839 -11.24 -19.46 28.78
C GLY A 839 -12.62 -20.11 28.60
N ARG A 840 -13.28 -19.79 27.48
CA ARG A 840 -14.54 -20.41 27.05
C ARG A 840 -14.49 -20.63 25.53
N TYR A 841 -15.01 -21.74 25.06
CA TYR A 841 -15.14 -22.05 23.63
C TYR A 841 -16.60 -22.37 23.29
N ARG A 842 -16.95 -22.34 22.00
CA ARG A 842 -18.25 -22.80 21.49
C ARG A 842 -18.04 -23.37 20.09
N LEU A 843 -18.31 -24.67 19.93
CA LEU A 843 -18.44 -25.28 18.61
C LEU A 843 -19.79 -24.87 18.00
N LEU A 844 -19.82 -24.60 16.69
CA LEU A 844 -21.03 -24.24 15.96
C LEU A 844 -21.10 -25.07 14.68
N ALA A 845 -22.21 -25.78 14.48
CA ALA A 845 -22.53 -26.35 13.18
C ALA A 845 -23.00 -25.23 12.24
N LEU A 846 -22.39 -25.13 11.05
CA LEU A 846 -22.91 -24.28 9.99
C LEU A 846 -24.16 -24.94 9.41
N GLN A 847 -25.31 -24.29 9.58
CA GLN A 847 -26.54 -24.73 8.92
C GLN A 847 -26.41 -24.48 7.41
N GLN A 848 -26.39 -25.55 6.62
CA GLN A 848 -26.49 -25.43 5.16
C GLN A 848 -27.87 -24.86 4.81
N PRO A 849 -27.97 -23.88 3.90
CA PRO A 849 -29.26 -23.35 3.49
C PRO A 849 -30.03 -24.43 2.72
N LYS A 850 -31.35 -24.52 2.91
CA LYS A 850 -32.22 -25.51 2.22
C LYS A 850 -32.18 -25.40 0.70
N GLN A 851 -31.76 -24.26 0.16
CA GLN A 851 -31.59 -23.97 -1.26
C GLN A 851 -30.36 -23.07 -1.45
N THR A 852 -29.61 -23.26 -2.52
CA THR A 852 -28.50 -22.36 -2.90
C THR A 852 -29.07 -21.11 -3.54
N LEU A 853 -29.00 -19.96 -2.86
CA LEU A 853 -29.46 -18.68 -3.38
C LEU A 853 -28.50 -18.15 -4.46
N ALA A 854 -29.02 -17.85 -5.65
CA ALA A 854 -28.29 -17.10 -6.67
C ALA A 854 -27.98 -15.67 -6.17
N PRO A 855 -26.97 -14.95 -6.69
CA PRO A 855 -26.59 -13.62 -6.17
C PRO A 855 -27.73 -12.58 -6.06
N ALA A 856 -28.76 -12.68 -6.90
CA ALA A 856 -29.96 -11.83 -6.85
C ALA A 856 -31.02 -12.23 -5.79
N GLU A 857 -30.83 -13.37 -5.12
CA GLU A 857 -31.75 -13.99 -4.15
C GLU A 857 -31.25 -13.86 -2.70
N TRP A 858 -30.01 -13.45 -2.47
CA TRP A 858 -29.47 -13.22 -1.12
C TRP A 858 -30.26 -12.10 -0.42
N PRO A 859 -30.75 -12.33 0.82
CA PRO A 859 -31.48 -11.31 1.55
C PRO A 859 -30.57 -10.12 1.87
N MET A 860 -31.07 -8.90 1.60
CA MET A 860 -30.34 -7.69 2.01
C MET A 860 -30.39 -7.54 3.54
N ASP A 861 -29.23 -7.38 4.15
CA ASP A 861 -29.05 -7.26 5.59
C ASP A 861 -29.93 -6.12 6.18
N PRO A 862 -30.90 -6.41 7.07
CA PRO A 862 -31.81 -5.41 7.60
C PRO A 862 -31.11 -4.35 8.48
N THR A 863 -29.91 -4.63 9.00
CA THR A 863 -29.08 -3.63 9.70
C THR A 863 -28.49 -2.59 8.75
N THR A 864 -28.61 -2.80 7.43
CA THR A 864 -28.22 -1.85 6.39
C THR A 864 -29.36 -1.01 5.83
N ARG A 865 -30.54 -0.97 6.48
CA ARG A 865 -31.59 0.01 6.16
C ARG A 865 -31.03 1.45 6.29
N GLY A 866 -30.91 2.15 5.16
CA GLY A 866 -30.24 3.47 5.04
C GLY A 866 -28.77 3.43 4.57
N ARG A 867 -28.12 2.26 4.59
CA ARG A 867 -26.81 2.01 3.98
C ARG A 867 -26.99 1.19 2.70
N SER A 868 -27.06 1.86 1.55
CA SER A 868 -27.14 1.22 0.22
C SER A 868 -26.09 0.11 0.05
N PRO A 869 -26.34 -0.98 -0.73
CA PRO A 869 -25.60 -2.25 -0.61
C PRO A 869 -24.10 -2.18 -1.00
N GLY A 870 -23.28 -1.68 -0.08
CA GLY A 870 -21.89 -1.28 -0.33
C GLY A 870 -20.82 -2.15 0.34
N ARG A 871 -21.20 -3.12 1.19
CA ARG A 871 -20.27 -4.06 1.85
C ARG A 871 -20.25 -5.48 1.28
N LEU A 872 -21.29 -5.94 0.57
CA LEU A 872 -21.19 -7.10 -0.33
C LEU A 872 -20.58 -6.67 -1.67
N ARG A 873 -19.32 -6.21 -1.65
CA ARG A 873 -18.54 -5.94 -2.86
C ARG A 873 -18.15 -7.25 -3.53
N HIS A 874 -18.98 -7.75 -4.45
CA HIS A 874 -18.54 -8.78 -5.38
C HIS A 874 -17.38 -8.24 -6.26
N ARG A 875 -16.43 -9.16 -6.50
CA ARG A 875 -15.23 -9.06 -7.35
C ARG A 875 -15.27 -7.95 -8.41
N ARG A 876 -14.48 -6.88 -8.22
CA ARG A 876 -13.97 -6.05 -9.32
C ARG A 876 -12.45 -6.24 -9.41
N GLY A 877 -11.97 -6.72 -10.56
CA GLY A 877 -10.54 -6.86 -10.83
C GLY A 877 -9.83 -5.50 -10.96
N PRO A 878 -8.49 -5.45 -10.78
CA PRO A 878 -7.74 -4.20 -10.67
C PRO A 878 -7.77 -3.30 -11.92
N ALA A 879 -8.05 -3.86 -13.10
CA ALA A 879 -8.09 -3.11 -14.37
C ALA A 879 -9.12 -1.97 -14.40
N ALA A 880 -10.31 -2.17 -13.82
CA ALA A 880 -11.41 -1.20 -13.90
C ALA A 880 -11.13 0.11 -13.11
N ALA A 881 -10.39 0.02 -12.00
CA ALA A 881 -10.12 1.18 -11.14
C ALA A 881 -9.17 2.21 -11.81
N ALA A 882 -8.25 1.76 -12.66
CA ALA A 882 -7.26 2.62 -13.31
C ALA A 882 -7.86 3.51 -14.41
N LEU A 883 -8.93 3.05 -15.08
CA LEU A 883 -9.58 3.76 -16.20
C LEU A 883 -10.54 4.86 -15.72
N GLY A 884 -11.36 4.58 -14.70
CA GLY A 884 -12.36 5.53 -14.19
C GLY A 884 -11.76 6.85 -13.66
N ALA A 885 -10.53 6.81 -13.14
CA ALA A 885 -9.82 7.99 -12.64
C ALA A 885 -9.14 8.85 -13.72
N ARG A 886 -8.81 8.28 -14.89
CA ARG A 886 -8.02 8.98 -15.94
C ARG A 886 -8.86 9.63 -17.04
N LEU A 887 -10.11 9.20 -17.25
CA LEU A 887 -10.97 9.75 -18.31
C LEU A 887 -11.76 11.01 -17.91
N ARG A 888 -11.85 11.37 -16.62
CA ARG A 888 -12.56 12.60 -16.17
C ARG A 888 -11.74 13.91 -16.31
N ALA A 889 -10.67 13.91 -17.11
CA ALA A 889 -9.68 15.00 -17.12
C ALA A 889 -9.08 15.39 -18.47
N ARG A 890 -9.82 15.28 -19.59
CA ARG A 890 -9.48 15.97 -20.87
C ARG A 890 -10.67 16.05 -21.84
N GLY A 891 -11.55 17.03 -21.63
CA GLY A 891 -12.40 17.57 -22.68
C GLY A 891 -11.67 18.72 -23.38
N GLY A 892 -11.27 18.53 -24.64
CA GLY A 892 -10.54 19.52 -25.43
C GLY A 892 -9.80 18.88 -26.60
N ALA A 893 -10.19 19.24 -27.83
CA ALA A 893 -9.70 18.58 -29.04
C ALA A 893 -8.33 19.09 -29.48
N THR A 894 -7.41 18.15 -29.76
CA THR A 894 -6.22 18.32 -30.61
C THR A 894 -5.89 16.97 -31.26
N GLY A 895 -5.48 16.97 -32.53
CA GLY A 895 -5.29 15.77 -33.34
C GLY A 895 -4.14 14.83 -32.92
N PRO A 896 -3.97 13.70 -33.64
CA PRO A 896 -3.09 12.60 -33.24
C PRO A 896 -1.61 12.95 -33.34
N ARG A 897 -0.87 12.84 -32.23
CA ARG A 897 0.59 12.74 -32.24
C ARG A 897 1.01 11.28 -32.16
N ARG A 898 1.71 10.80 -33.20
CA ARG A 898 2.39 9.50 -33.19
C ARG A 898 3.33 9.43 -31.99
N TRP A 899 3.36 8.28 -31.30
CA TRP A 899 4.46 7.93 -30.41
C TRP A 899 5.54 7.21 -31.24
N ALA A 900 6.76 7.72 -31.18
CA ALA A 900 7.96 7.06 -31.66
C ALA A 900 8.95 7.01 -30.49
N GLY A 901 9.66 5.89 -30.30
CA GLY A 901 10.59 5.71 -29.18
C GLY A 901 10.49 4.35 -28.49
N ALA A 902 10.79 3.27 -29.21
CA ALA A 902 10.96 1.93 -28.66
C ALA A 902 11.96 1.13 -29.52
N GLY A 903 13.24 1.56 -29.51
CA GLY A 903 14.29 1.02 -30.38
C GLY A 903 15.62 0.84 -29.67
N ALA A 904 15.80 -0.32 -29.04
CA ALA A 904 17.08 -0.86 -28.57
C ALA A 904 16.92 -2.38 -28.33
N TRP A 905 18.03 -3.11 -28.18
CA TRP A 905 18.07 -4.54 -27.81
C TRP A 905 17.50 -5.56 -28.83
N ARG A 906 18.17 -5.65 -29.98
CA ARG A 906 18.27 -6.90 -30.78
C ARG A 906 19.69 -7.08 -31.32
N ALA A 907 20.50 -7.92 -30.68
CA ALA A 907 21.77 -8.42 -31.21
C ALA A 907 22.13 -9.78 -30.55
N ALA A 908 23.04 -10.53 -31.20
CA ALA A 908 23.66 -11.79 -30.72
C ALA A 908 22.79 -13.08 -30.68
N ALA A 909 22.43 -13.62 -31.86
CA ALA A 909 22.04 -15.04 -32.01
C ALA A 909 22.11 -15.58 -33.48
N ARG A 910 23.29 -15.59 -34.14
CA ARG A 910 23.50 -16.32 -35.41
C ARG A 910 24.95 -16.82 -35.61
N ARG A 911 25.20 -18.08 -35.24
CA ARG A 911 26.23 -19.05 -35.68
C ARG A 911 26.12 -20.23 -34.70
N SER A 912 26.27 -21.50 -35.06
CA SER A 912 26.61 -22.13 -36.34
C SER A 912 25.66 -23.33 -36.62
N GLY A 913 25.88 -24.05 -37.72
CA GLY A 913 25.21 -25.34 -37.95
C GLY A 913 26.04 -26.24 -38.86
N ARG A 914 26.16 -27.53 -38.50
CA ARG A 914 26.55 -28.71 -39.29
C ARG A 914 26.47 -29.96 -38.39
N GLY A 915 26.06 -31.10 -38.93
CA GLY A 915 26.30 -32.45 -38.39
C GLY A 915 27.26 -33.21 -39.32
N PRO A 916 27.22 -34.57 -39.44
CA PRO A 916 26.37 -35.55 -38.75
C PRO A 916 27.16 -36.81 -38.25
N ALA A 917 26.50 -37.98 -38.10
CA ALA A 917 27.00 -39.31 -37.64
C ALA A 917 27.47 -39.35 -36.16
N GLY A 918 27.52 -40.46 -35.40
CA GLY A 918 27.12 -41.89 -35.53
C GLY A 918 27.38 -42.58 -34.14
N ALA A 919 27.14 -43.86 -33.83
CA ALA A 919 26.44 -44.98 -34.48
C ALA A 919 26.12 -46.08 -33.40
N THR A 920 25.62 -47.27 -33.81
CA THR A 920 25.64 -48.61 -33.12
C THR A 920 25.37 -48.76 -31.59
N GLY A 921 24.41 -49.63 -31.22
CA GLY A 921 24.38 -50.37 -29.93
C GLY A 921 25.09 -51.74 -30.04
N PRO A 922 24.65 -52.84 -29.37
CA PRO A 922 23.57 -53.00 -28.38
C PRO A 922 23.91 -53.98 -27.18
N ARG A 923 22.89 -54.41 -26.40
CA ARG A 923 22.89 -55.53 -25.39
C ARG A 923 23.74 -55.30 -24.11
N GLY A 924 23.50 -55.96 -22.97
CA GLY A 924 22.35 -56.78 -22.54
C GLY A 924 22.64 -57.66 -21.30
N GLY A 925 21.60 -57.99 -20.50
CA GLY A 925 21.62 -59.09 -19.49
C GLY A 925 21.84 -58.70 -18.01
N GLY A 926 21.45 -59.61 -17.09
CA GLY A 926 21.97 -59.69 -15.72
C GLY A 926 21.12 -59.13 -14.55
N LEU A 927 20.14 -59.90 -14.07
CA LEU A 927 19.74 -59.93 -12.65
C LEU A 927 20.52 -61.06 -11.95
N PRO A 928 20.87 -60.97 -10.65
CA PRO A 928 19.99 -61.60 -9.65
C PRO A 928 19.89 -60.89 -8.28
N ALA A 929 19.17 -61.56 -7.39
CA ALA A 929 18.50 -61.10 -6.17
C ALA A 929 19.34 -60.80 -4.91
N ALA A 930 18.62 -60.26 -3.91
CA ALA A 930 18.75 -60.47 -2.46
C ALA A 930 19.95 -59.88 -1.69
N LEU A 931 19.64 -58.96 -0.77
CA LEU A 931 19.50 -59.29 0.66
C LEU A 931 18.74 -58.18 1.43
N ARG A 932 18.22 -58.51 2.62
CA ARG A 932 17.67 -57.54 3.59
C ARG A 932 18.76 -57.17 4.59
N ASP A 933 18.78 -55.94 5.08
CA ASP A 933 19.08 -55.68 6.50
C ASP A 933 18.50 -54.32 6.96
N ASP A 934 18.33 -54.15 8.28
CA ASP A 934 17.61 -53.03 8.90
C ASP A 934 18.57 -52.08 9.65
N GLY A 935 18.70 -50.83 9.21
CA GLY A 935 19.83 -49.95 9.56
C GLY A 935 19.48 -48.60 10.19
N ARG A 936 19.06 -48.59 11.47
CA ARG A 936 18.81 -47.33 12.22
C ARG A 936 20.12 -46.64 12.66
N LEU A 937 20.56 -45.64 11.90
CA LEU A 937 21.76 -44.85 12.23
C LEU A 937 21.44 -43.65 13.14
N ARG A 938 22.10 -43.59 14.32
CA ARG A 938 22.19 -42.38 15.15
C ARG A 938 23.45 -41.59 14.78
N TRP A 939 23.33 -40.27 14.65
CA TRP A 939 24.50 -39.39 14.49
C TRP A 939 24.99 -38.89 15.86
N ALA A 940 26.28 -39.02 16.11
CA ALA A 940 26.96 -38.41 17.25
C ALA A 940 28.33 -37.87 16.80
N PHE A 941 28.57 -36.58 16.99
CA PHE A 941 29.91 -36.00 16.86
C PHE A 941 30.66 -36.15 18.19
N ARG A 942 31.93 -36.55 18.13
CA ARG A 942 32.83 -36.54 19.29
C ARG A 942 34.14 -35.87 18.89
N ALA A 943 34.35 -34.64 19.33
CA ALA A 943 35.68 -34.03 19.36
C ALA A 943 36.51 -34.71 20.46
N GLY A 944 37.84 -34.72 20.31
CA GLY A 944 38.73 -35.45 21.22
C GLY A 944 40.00 -34.68 21.59
N ALA A 945 40.19 -34.49 22.89
CA ALA A 945 41.47 -34.24 23.56
C ALA A 945 41.47 -35.04 24.88
N ARG A 946 42.64 -35.38 25.44
CA ARG A 946 42.80 -36.48 26.43
C ARG A 946 43.09 -36.02 27.87
N ALA A 947 42.37 -36.61 28.83
CA ALA A 947 42.83 -37.14 30.14
C ALA A 947 41.60 -37.73 30.86
N GLY A 948 41.65 -38.73 31.76
CA GLY A 948 42.70 -39.65 32.23
C GLY A 948 42.04 -40.94 32.79
N ARG A 949 42.81 -41.96 33.18
CA ARG A 949 42.33 -43.33 33.49
C ARG A 949 41.36 -43.41 34.70
N GLY A 950 40.39 -44.33 34.65
CA GLY A 950 39.57 -44.78 35.79
C GLY A 950 38.67 -45.97 35.44
N ILE A 951 38.70 -47.04 36.25
CA ILE A 951 37.97 -48.33 36.07
C ILE A 951 37.07 -48.53 37.31
N GLY A 952 35.86 -49.09 37.27
CA GLY A 952 35.02 -49.62 36.18
C GLY A 952 33.93 -50.58 36.72
N ARG A 953 33.26 -51.33 35.81
CA ARG A 953 32.41 -52.54 36.04
C ARG A 953 31.06 -52.45 36.81
N HIS A 954 30.01 -53.02 36.18
CA HIS A 954 28.88 -53.83 36.72
C HIS A 954 27.94 -53.23 37.80
N ALA A 955 26.66 -53.64 37.95
CA ALA A 955 25.73 -54.41 37.09
C ALA A 955 24.26 -54.19 37.54
N ALA A 956 23.33 -54.95 36.95
CA ALA A 956 21.86 -54.87 37.08
C ALA A 956 21.26 -55.05 38.50
N GLY A 957 20.01 -54.60 38.67
CA GLY A 957 19.12 -54.88 39.79
C GLY A 957 17.73 -54.26 39.54
N ALA A 958 16.64 -54.92 39.97
CA ALA A 958 15.27 -54.49 39.65
C ALA A 958 14.26 -54.74 40.78
N ALA A 959 13.20 -53.92 40.79
CA ALA A 959 11.92 -54.10 41.51
C ALA A 959 11.95 -54.18 43.06
N GLY A 960 10.75 -54.20 43.67
CA GLY A 960 10.54 -54.76 45.02
C GLY A 960 10.23 -53.77 46.16
N ALA A 961 8.98 -53.35 46.26
CA ALA A 961 8.45 -52.41 47.25
C ALA A 961 8.48 -52.83 48.74
N ALA A 962 8.25 -51.83 49.62
CA ALA A 962 7.47 -51.84 50.88
C ALA A 962 8.18 -51.72 52.25
N LEU A 963 7.47 -51.08 53.19
CA LEU A 963 7.70 -50.92 54.65
C LEU A 963 8.93 -50.05 55.07
N GLY A 964 8.90 -49.29 56.18
CA GLY A 964 7.74 -48.88 57.00
C GLY A 964 8.04 -48.18 58.34
N ARG A 965 7.32 -47.07 58.62
CA ARG A 965 6.99 -46.44 59.93
C ARG A 965 8.06 -45.78 60.85
N ALA A 966 7.53 -44.77 61.58
CA ALA A 966 7.94 -44.17 62.87
C ALA A 966 9.17 -43.21 62.92
N GLY A 967 9.12 -42.10 63.69
CA GLY A 967 7.96 -41.48 64.37
C GLY A 967 8.31 -40.43 65.45
N GLN A 968 7.27 -39.75 66.00
CA GLN A 968 7.29 -38.81 67.16
C GLN A 968 7.98 -37.44 66.89
N ARG A 969 7.61 -36.26 67.44
CA ARG A 969 6.59 -35.67 68.37
C ARG A 969 6.42 -34.17 67.94
N ALA A 970 5.55 -33.27 68.41
CA ALA A 970 4.21 -33.20 69.04
C ALA A 970 3.85 -31.68 69.16
N GLY A 971 2.62 -31.18 69.43
CA GLY A 971 1.30 -31.79 69.59
C GLY A 971 0.23 -30.78 70.10
N ARG A 972 -1.05 -31.24 70.20
CA ARG A 972 -2.22 -30.64 70.92
C ARG A 972 -2.78 -29.25 70.44
N ARG A 973 -4.03 -29.15 69.95
CA ARG A 973 -5.39 -29.09 70.60
C ARG A 973 -5.76 -27.66 71.10
N THR A 974 -7.00 -27.11 71.05
CA THR A 974 -8.38 -27.58 70.68
C THR A 974 -9.26 -26.37 70.23
N ARG A 975 -10.31 -26.51 69.39
CA ARG A 975 -11.79 -26.53 69.69
C ARG A 975 -12.31 -25.61 70.82
N ALA A 976 -13.51 -24.99 70.78
CA ALA A 976 -14.51 -24.75 69.70
C ALA A 976 -15.72 -23.84 70.16
N ARG A 977 -16.51 -23.35 69.18
CA ARG A 977 -17.99 -23.09 69.17
C ARG A 977 -18.69 -22.06 70.11
N ALA A 978 -19.35 -21.09 69.44
CA ALA A 978 -20.80 -20.77 69.45
C ALA A 978 -21.43 -19.84 70.52
N GLY A 979 -22.51 -19.17 70.09
CA GLY A 979 -23.35 -18.21 70.85
C GLY A 979 -23.16 -16.74 70.41
N ALA A 980 -24.15 -15.86 70.27
CA ALA A 980 -25.53 -15.84 69.71
C ALA A 980 -26.31 -14.66 70.37
N LEU A 981 -27.35 -14.13 69.68
CA LEU A 981 -28.21 -12.97 70.08
C LEU A 981 -27.52 -11.58 69.96
N GLY A 982 -28.20 -10.50 69.52
CA GLY A 982 -29.51 -10.42 68.85
C GLY A 982 -30.05 -8.99 68.64
N SER A 983 -30.87 -8.77 67.59
CA SER A 983 -31.67 -7.55 67.26
C SER A 983 -30.89 -6.23 66.97
N SER A 984 -31.40 -5.24 66.22
CA SER A 984 -32.76 -5.02 65.64
C SER A 984 -32.71 -4.43 64.20
N GLY A 985 -33.84 -4.47 63.47
CA GLY A 985 -34.09 -3.79 62.17
C GLY A 985 -35.35 -2.92 62.28
N PRO A 986 -36.21 -2.78 61.23
CA PRO A 986 -36.11 -3.17 59.80
C PRO A 986 -35.90 -1.88 58.93
N ASP A 987 -36.29 -1.66 57.65
CA ASP A 987 -36.78 -2.38 56.44
C ASP A 987 -36.44 -1.46 55.21
N ALA A 988 -36.70 -1.68 53.91
CA ALA A 988 -37.24 -2.76 53.07
C ALA A 988 -36.43 -2.77 51.73
N GLY A 989 -36.85 -3.10 50.49
CA GLY A 989 -38.11 -3.52 49.84
C GLY A 989 -38.11 -3.06 48.37
N ALA A 990 -38.61 -3.76 47.34
CA ALA A 990 -39.13 -5.11 47.22
C ALA A 990 -38.81 -5.70 45.80
N ARG A 991 -39.61 -6.65 45.27
CA ARG A 991 -39.45 -7.41 43.99
C ARG A 991 -40.84 -7.93 43.53
N PRO A 992 -41.09 -8.64 42.37
CA PRO A 992 -40.19 -9.56 41.63
C PRO A 992 -40.36 -9.65 40.06
N LEU A 993 -39.79 -10.72 39.48
CA LEU A 993 -39.92 -11.29 38.11
C LEU A 993 -41.01 -12.41 38.09
N PRO A 994 -41.54 -12.97 36.95
CA PRO A 994 -40.82 -13.99 36.13
C PRO A 994 -41.23 -14.33 34.65
N ARG A 995 -40.27 -14.93 33.92
CA ARG A 995 -40.31 -16.08 32.95
C ARG A 995 -41.40 -16.30 31.86
N GLY A 996 -40.92 -16.76 30.68
CA GLY A 996 -41.60 -17.68 29.74
C GLY A 996 -41.76 -17.13 28.31
N GLN A 997 -41.80 -17.91 27.21
CA GLN A 997 -41.27 -19.26 26.91
C GLN A 997 -41.14 -19.40 25.36
N ALA A 998 -40.52 -20.47 24.84
CA ALA A 998 -40.45 -20.76 23.39
C ALA A 998 -41.62 -21.68 22.95
N PRO A 999 -41.93 -21.86 21.65
CA PRO A 999 -41.03 -22.56 20.70
C PRO A 999 -40.26 -21.67 19.71
#